data_AF-A0A507EYV6-F1
#
_entry.id   AF-A0A507EYV6-F1
#
_cell.length_a   1.000
_cell.length_b   1.000
_cell.length_c   1.000
_cell.angle_alpha   90.00
_cell.angle_beta   90.00
_cell.angle_gamma   90.00
#
_symmetry.space_group_name_H-M   'P 1'
#
loop_
_entity.id
_entity.type
_entity.pdbx_description
1 polymer ?
#
loop_
_entity_poly.entity_id
_entity_poly.type
_entity_poly.pdbx_seq_one_letter_code
_entity_poly.pdbx_strand_id
1 'polypeptide(L)'
;MEAVNLLSSNKYSEKQIGYLAVTLMLTETNELLRLVVNSMRKDLDDPNEVHQCLALQAIANIGAREMAEALSNDVLRLLTTSHTRSFTKKKAALCLLRLYRRHPDLIPVKEWVGKLLGLMEESDMAAALASTSLILAIAQQYPDESAGCVQRAISRMHKIVIEKEYSPDYVYYKVPVPWLQVKLLRLLQYYPPPDDKTARNKLINVIQTILNNAQDIPKNVQHNNAQNAVLFEAINLAIHLDPESEIVVQASALLGRFISSKETNIRYLGLETMAHLAGFAESLDTVKKHQETIIQSLKDKDISVRRRALDLLYSMCDVTNARAIVSELLHYLTIADYAIREEMVLKIAILTEKFATDYSWYVDVILQLITIAGDSVSDEVWYRVVQIVTNNEDLQEYAVRTVLNALKSPTCHETTLKVGGYILGEFGHLIANSAGGTPMEQFMALHSKFGMCTGATRALLLSTYLKFTNVFPEIKDQVIRVFKQYRFVLDVELQQRACEYLAIATMPSDDLLQAACEEMPPFPERESALLNRLHKKIQDTEDKRTWQIGGKDANKEAMALKKADRRRSAVERSQENIAATTSSQHPARSEVDELLGLATEPISQPSPEHNYNKLVLEANGVLYEDQYIQIGIKSEYHNNLGRMAIFFGNKSTSTITNLNTNLQSGEGVKTTLIQPIASTIPPATQYNQMYNVECHDVVGHEVIMLVNYSIGSQPIELNIKMPIVPSKFVSAVELSSTDFFGRWKQIGGAPRESQYIGKLRSADVGRMRDLVKALNFSLLDGVDPNPNNLVGAGIFGSTNMGKVGCLMRLELNLDQQMYRLTLRTTNESVTEVLGLQFKEAVDGQQPF
;
A
#
# COMPACT_ATOMS: atom_id res chain seq x y z
N MET A 1 25.10 32.80 4.48
CA MET A 1 25.83 33.69 3.53
C MET A 1 27.34 33.47 3.58
N GLU A 2 28.02 33.62 4.72
CA GLU A 2 29.48 33.40 4.79
C GLU A 2 29.93 32.02 4.29
N ALA A 3 29.21 30.95 4.65
CA ALA A 3 29.49 29.60 4.14
C ALA A 3 29.35 29.48 2.61
N VAL A 4 28.44 30.25 1.99
CA VAL A 4 28.27 30.29 0.52
C VAL A 4 29.42 31.07 -0.13
N ASN A 5 29.91 32.13 0.51
CA ASN A 5 31.10 32.85 0.04
C ASN A 5 32.35 31.96 0.05
N LEU A 6 32.48 31.08 1.06
CA LEU A 6 33.59 30.12 1.13
C LEU A 6 33.59 29.13 -0.04
N LEU A 7 32.44 28.83 -0.68
CA LEU A 7 32.39 27.98 -1.86
C LEU A 7 33.13 28.59 -3.07
N SER A 8 33.22 29.92 -3.11
CA SER A 8 33.92 30.63 -4.18
C SER A 8 35.44 30.79 -3.93
N SER A 9 35.95 30.36 -2.77
CA SER A 9 37.38 30.44 -2.46
C SER A 9 38.20 29.45 -3.29
N ASN A 10 39.41 29.86 -3.70
CA ASN A 10 40.36 28.98 -4.39
C ASN A 10 41.14 28.08 -3.42
N LYS A 11 41.06 28.31 -2.11
CA LYS A 11 41.77 27.52 -1.12
C LYS A 11 40.94 26.29 -0.73
N TYR A 12 41.51 25.10 -0.95
CA TYR A 12 40.84 23.83 -0.65
C TYR A 12 40.22 23.77 0.76
N SER A 13 40.96 24.19 1.79
CA SER A 13 40.49 24.12 3.18
C SER A 13 39.24 24.98 3.42
N GLU A 14 39.17 26.15 2.79
CA GLU A 14 38.03 27.07 2.92
C GLU A 14 36.83 26.53 2.15
N LYS A 15 37.05 26.08 0.90
CA LYS A 15 36.00 25.48 0.07
C LYS A 15 35.43 24.20 0.70
N GLN A 16 36.27 23.36 1.29
CA GLN A 16 35.85 22.14 2.00
C GLN A 16 34.95 22.48 3.21
N ILE A 17 35.34 23.46 4.02
CA ILE A 17 34.52 23.93 5.17
C ILE A 17 33.22 24.55 4.66
N GLY A 18 33.26 25.32 3.58
CA GLY A 18 32.08 25.87 2.91
C GLY A 18 31.10 24.78 2.51
N TYR A 19 31.55 23.76 1.76
CA TYR A 19 30.70 22.64 1.35
C TYR A 19 30.17 21.81 2.52
N LEU A 20 30.96 21.63 3.57
CA LEU A 20 30.52 20.92 4.77
C LEU A 20 29.42 21.71 5.51
N ALA A 21 29.62 23.01 5.71
CA ALA A 21 28.64 23.89 6.33
C ALA A 21 27.35 23.95 5.52
N VAL A 22 27.46 24.07 4.19
CA VAL A 22 26.33 24.04 3.25
C VAL A 22 25.57 22.72 3.38
N THR A 23 26.26 21.58 3.43
CA THR A 23 25.63 20.26 3.57
C THR A 23 24.92 20.07 4.92
N LEU A 24 25.45 20.64 6.00
CA LEU A 24 24.89 20.49 7.35
C LEU A 24 23.79 21.49 7.68
N MET A 25 23.83 22.70 7.08
CA MET A 25 22.95 23.81 7.47
C MET A 25 21.86 24.13 6.45
N LEU A 26 22.00 23.73 5.17
CA LEU A 26 20.94 23.99 4.18
C LEU A 26 19.84 22.93 4.27
N THR A 27 18.64 23.41 4.55
CA THR A 27 17.37 22.71 4.32
C THR A 27 16.89 22.92 2.89
N GLU A 28 16.05 22.00 2.40
CA GLU A 28 15.55 21.96 1.01
C GLU A 28 14.70 23.16 0.55
N THR A 29 14.29 24.01 1.49
CA THR A 29 13.42 25.17 1.23
C THR A 29 14.16 26.51 1.26
N ASN A 30 15.48 26.49 1.42
CA ASN A 30 16.25 27.71 1.63
C ASN A 30 16.50 28.47 0.31
N GLU A 31 16.17 29.76 0.25
CA GLU A 31 16.37 30.63 -0.92
C GLU A 31 17.82 30.65 -1.43
N LEU A 32 18.79 30.35 -0.56
CA LEU A 32 20.21 30.26 -0.90
C LEU A 32 20.57 29.06 -1.79
N LEU A 33 19.67 28.09 -1.97
CA LEU A 33 19.92 26.89 -2.79
C LEU A 33 20.28 27.25 -4.23
N ARG A 34 19.64 28.25 -4.83
CA ARG A 34 19.96 28.70 -6.21
C ARG A 34 21.40 29.20 -6.35
N LEU A 35 21.90 29.95 -5.36
CA LEU A 35 23.28 30.42 -5.33
C LEU A 35 24.26 29.26 -5.20
N VAL A 36 23.92 28.29 -4.35
CA VAL A 36 24.73 27.08 -4.13
C VAL A 36 24.75 26.20 -5.39
N VAL A 37 23.62 26.02 -6.09
CA VAL A 37 23.53 25.27 -7.35
C VAL A 37 24.47 25.86 -8.41
N ASN A 38 24.50 27.18 -8.56
CA ASN A 38 25.40 27.85 -9.51
C ASN A 38 26.87 27.66 -9.13
N SER A 39 27.20 27.76 -7.84
CA SER A 39 28.57 27.50 -7.37
C SER A 39 28.99 26.05 -7.59
N MET A 40 28.07 25.10 -7.34
CA MET A 40 28.30 23.67 -7.60
C MET A 40 28.54 23.40 -9.08
N ARG A 41 27.70 23.95 -9.97
CA ARG A 41 27.88 23.79 -11.42
C ARG A 41 29.27 24.27 -11.86
N LYS A 42 29.69 25.45 -11.39
CA LYS A 42 31.03 25.99 -11.66
C LYS A 42 32.14 25.04 -11.21
N ASP A 43 32.00 24.42 -10.04
CA ASP A 43 32.98 23.45 -9.53
C ASP A 43 32.92 22.09 -10.23
N LEU A 44 31.78 21.71 -10.83
CA LEU A 44 31.66 20.53 -11.70
C LEU A 44 32.31 20.76 -13.07
N ASP A 45 32.29 22.00 -13.58
CA ASP A 45 32.98 22.41 -14.81
C ASP A 45 34.49 22.63 -14.63
N ASP A 46 34.94 22.86 -13.39
CA ASP A 46 36.36 23.05 -13.06
C ASP A 46 37.16 21.75 -13.35
N PRO A 47 38.32 21.81 -14.04
CA PRO A 47 39.18 20.64 -14.26
C PRO A 47 39.76 20.03 -12.96
N ASN A 48 39.67 20.72 -11.82
CA ASN A 48 40.16 20.23 -10.55
C ASN A 48 39.27 19.12 -9.96
N GLU A 49 39.78 17.89 -9.97
CA GLU A 49 39.15 16.69 -9.39
C GLU A 49 38.64 16.90 -7.95
N VAL A 50 39.36 17.67 -7.14
CA VAL A 50 39.00 17.88 -5.73
C VAL A 50 37.74 18.75 -5.62
N HIS A 51 37.64 19.78 -6.45
CA HIS A 51 36.46 20.66 -6.48
C HIS A 51 35.23 19.89 -6.97
N GLN A 52 35.39 19.13 -8.06
CA GLN A 52 34.34 18.24 -8.58
C GLN A 52 33.85 17.26 -7.51
N CYS A 53 34.76 16.61 -6.77
CA CYS A 53 34.40 15.65 -5.73
C CYS A 53 33.66 16.30 -4.55
N LEU A 54 34.05 17.50 -4.13
CA LEU A 54 33.36 18.25 -3.06
C LEU A 54 31.94 18.62 -3.49
N ALA A 55 31.77 19.13 -4.71
CA ALA A 55 30.47 19.47 -5.29
C ALA A 55 29.58 18.23 -5.38
N LEU A 56 30.07 17.12 -5.97
CA LEU A 56 29.32 15.85 -6.09
C LEU A 56 28.86 15.30 -4.74
N GLN A 57 29.73 15.38 -3.72
CA GLN A 57 29.39 14.93 -2.36
C GLN A 57 28.29 15.79 -1.73
N ALA A 58 28.35 17.11 -1.90
CA ALA A 58 27.35 18.03 -1.39
C ALA A 58 26.00 17.87 -2.12
N ILE A 59 26.01 17.74 -3.45
CA ILE A 59 24.81 17.45 -4.26
C ILE A 59 24.14 16.16 -3.78
N ALA A 60 24.92 15.09 -3.60
CA ALA A 60 24.41 13.81 -3.14
C ALA A 60 23.79 13.92 -1.74
N ASN A 61 24.42 14.67 -0.83
CA ASN A 61 23.95 14.76 0.55
C ASN A 61 22.71 15.65 0.72
N ILE A 62 22.62 16.76 -0.02
CA ILE A 62 21.47 17.68 0.04
C ILE A 62 20.30 17.09 -0.76
N GLY A 63 20.51 16.70 -2.01
CA GLY A 63 19.50 16.04 -2.85
C GLY A 63 18.20 16.83 -3.03
N ALA A 64 18.25 18.15 -3.07
CA ALA A 64 17.07 18.97 -3.33
C ALA A 64 16.54 18.72 -4.75
N ARG A 65 15.22 18.84 -4.96
CA ARG A 65 14.59 18.65 -6.28
C ARG A 65 15.21 19.57 -7.33
N GLU A 66 15.36 20.86 -7.02
CA GLU A 66 16.00 21.86 -7.89
C GLU A 66 17.45 21.48 -8.29
N MET A 67 18.21 20.85 -7.37
CA MET A 67 19.57 20.38 -7.68
C MET A 67 19.55 19.20 -8.65
N ALA A 68 18.60 18.27 -8.48
CA ALA A 68 18.42 17.16 -9.40
C ALA A 68 18.06 17.64 -10.81
N GLU A 69 17.12 18.58 -10.91
CA GLU A 69 16.71 19.18 -12.20
C GLU A 69 17.89 19.91 -12.87
N ALA A 70 18.63 20.72 -12.10
CA ALA A 70 19.66 21.58 -12.66
C ALA A 70 20.99 20.86 -12.96
N LEU A 71 21.39 19.87 -12.15
CA LEU A 71 22.78 19.34 -12.17
C LEU A 71 22.88 17.88 -12.63
N SER A 72 21.77 17.14 -12.78
CA SER A 72 21.82 15.71 -13.14
C SER A 72 22.55 15.45 -14.48
N ASN A 73 22.35 16.31 -15.48
CA ASN A 73 23.07 16.25 -16.75
C ASN A 73 24.58 16.50 -16.59
N ASP A 74 24.97 17.44 -15.73
CA ASP A 74 26.37 17.74 -15.44
C ASP A 74 27.07 16.55 -14.75
N VAL A 75 26.37 15.92 -13.80
CA VAL A 75 26.82 14.70 -13.12
C VAL A 75 26.97 13.54 -14.11
N LEU A 76 26.00 13.33 -15.00
CA LEU A 76 26.08 12.31 -16.04
C LEU A 76 27.27 12.55 -16.97
N ARG A 77 27.47 13.80 -17.42
CA ARG A 77 28.59 14.17 -18.29
C ARG A 77 29.93 13.81 -17.66
N LEU A 78 30.14 14.15 -16.38
CA LEU A 78 31.36 13.78 -15.65
C LEU A 78 31.54 12.26 -15.58
N LEU A 79 30.44 11.52 -15.37
CA LEU A 79 30.46 10.07 -15.27
C LEU A 79 30.80 9.38 -16.60
N THR A 80 30.30 9.88 -17.74
CA THR A 80 30.48 9.26 -19.07
C THR A 80 31.74 9.71 -19.80
N THR A 81 32.35 10.82 -19.40
CA THR A 81 33.53 11.37 -20.09
C THR A 81 34.76 10.49 -19.86
N SER A 82 35.46 10.14 -20.94
CA SER A 82 36.62 9.24 -20.91
C SER A 82 37.82 9.81 -20.15
N HIS A 83 38.04 11.12 -20.22
CA HIS A 83 39.15 11.81 -19.56
C HIS A 83 38.94 12.02 -18.04
N THR A 84 37.74 11.78 -17.53
CA THR A 84 37.45 11.89 -16.09
C THR A 84 38.17 10.79 -15.32
N ARG A 85 38.85 11.16 -14.23
CA ARG A 85 39.53 10.21 -13.34
C ARG A 85 38.54 9.26 -12.66
N SER A 86 38.97 8.03 -12.41
CA SER A 86 38.13 6.97 -11.84
C SER A 86 37.52 7.34 -10.47
N PHE A 87 38.24 8.12 -9.66
CA PHE A 87 37.75 8.56 -8.36
C PHE A 87 36.59 9.57 -8.48
N THR A 88 36.66 10.53 -9.39
CA THR A 88 35.52 11.40 -9.73
C THR A 88 34.34 10.58 -10.28
N LYS A 89 34.58 9.64 -11.21
CA LYS A 89 33.51 8.77 -11.76
C LYS A 89 32.79 7.99 -10.66
N LYS A 90 33.53 7.43 -9.70
CA LYS A 90 32.97 6.75 -8.51
C LYS A 90 32.02 7.69 -7.74
N LYS A 91 32.44 8.93 -7.48
CA LYS A 91 31.62 9.93 -6.77
C LYS A 91 30.40 10.34 -7.60
N ALA A 92 30.56 10.53 -8.90
CA ALA A 92 29.49 10.90 -9.82
C ALA A 92 28.41 9.81 -9.91
N ALA A 93 28.81 8.53 -10.01
CA ALA A 93 27.88 7.40 -10.02
C ALA A 93 27.04 7.31 -8.74
N LEU A 94 27.66 7.50 -7.56
CA LEU A 94 26.94 7.48 -6.28
C LEU A 94 26.04 8.71 -6.09
N CYS A 95 26.49 9.88 -6.58
CA CYS A 95 25.68 11.09 -6.60
C CYS A 95 24.43 10.87 -7.44
N LEU A 96 24.60 10.36 -8.66
CA LEU A 96 23.50 10.06 -9.57
C LEU A 96 22.54 9.00 -9.01
N LEU A 97 23.07 7.96 -8.36
CA LEU A 97 22.26 6.95 -7.66
C LEU A 97 21.39 7.57 -6.57
N ARG A 98 21.92 8.52 -5.80
CA ARG A 98 21.15 9.17 -4.75
C ARG A 98 20.08 10.11 -5.31
N LEU A 99 20.40 10.87 -6.36
CA LEU A 99 19.42 11.69 -7.07
C LEU A 99 18.30 10.81 -7.65
N TYR A 100 18.64 9.69 -8.29
CA TYR A 100 17.68 8.74 -8.85
C TYR A 100 16.75 8.12 -7.81
N ARG A 101 17.28 7.70 -6.65
CA ARG A 101 16.45 7.13 -5.58
C ARG A 101 15.47 8.12 -4.99
N ARG A 102 15.80 9.41 -5.02
CA ARG A 102 15.02 10.47 -4.40
C ARG A 102 13.97 11.07 -5.34
N HIS A 103 14.35 11.31 -6.59
CA HIS A 103 13.52 11.92 -7.62
C HIS A 103 13.63 11.09 -8.92
N PRO A 104 13.04 9.87 -8.96
CA PRO A 104 13.13 9.00 -10.13
C PRO A 104 12.41 9.57 -11.37
N ASP A 105 11.45 10.46 -11.16
CA ASP A 105 10.68 11.20 -12.18
C ASP A 105 11.54 12.17 -13.02
N LEU A 106 12.61 12.71 -12.44
CA LEU A 106 13.43 13.74 -13.09
C LEU A 106 14.55 13.18 -13.98
N ILE A 107 14.88 11.89 -13.84
CA ILE A 107 16.02 11.29 -14.54
C ILE A 107 15.52 10.50 -15.76
N PRO A 108 15.87 10.90 -17.00
CA PRO A 108 15.45 10.19 -18.21
C PRO A 108 16.27 8.91 -18.40
N VAL A 109 15.94 7.88 -17.61
CA VAL A 109 16.65 6.59 -17.55
C VAL A 109 16.82 5.95 -18.93
N LYS A 110 15.77 5.97 -19.77
CA LYS A 110 15.77 5.33 -21.10
C LYS A 110 16.88 5.83 -22.01
N GLU A 111 17.20 7.11 -21.94
CA GLU A 111 18.26 7.72 -22.76
C GLU A 111 19.65 7.45 -22.20
N TRP A 112 19.75 7.32 -20.88
CA TRP A 112 21.05 7.27 -20.18
C TRP A 112 21.56 5.84 -20.00
N VAL A 113 20.67 4.84 -19.88
CA VAL A 113 21.04 3.45 -19.57
C VAL A 113 22.10 2.92 -20.52
N GLY A 114 21.96 3.14 -21.84
CA GLY A 114 22.94 2.68 -22.83
C GLY A 114 24.37 3.18 -22.55
N LYS A 115 24.51 4.44 -22.12
CA LYS A 115 25.80 5.04 -21.73
C LYS A 115 26.31 4.51 -20.40
N LEU A 116 25.40 4.25 -19.45
CA LEU A 116 25.74 3.79 -18.11
C LEU A 116 26.21 2.33 -18.09
N LEU A 117 25.67 1.46 -18.95
CA LEU A 117 26.00 0.03 -18.98
C LEU A 117 27.50 -0.24 -19.21
N GLY A 118 28.15 0.56 -20.05
CA GLY A 118 29.60 0.43 -20.31
C GLY A 118 30.47 0.69 -19.08
N LEU A 119 29.97 1.46 -18.11
CA LEU A 119 30.73 1.83 -16.90
C LEU A 119 30.89 0.67 -15.90
N MET A 120 30.19 -0.44 -16.10
CA MET A 120 30.41 -1.67 -15.33
C MET A 120 31.76 -2.33 -15.63
N GLU A 121 32.34 -2.03 -16.79
CA GLU A 121 33.57 -2.65 -17.29
C GLU A 121 34.81 -1.76 -17.06
N GLU A 122 34.68 -0.67 -16.31
CA GLU A 122 35.79 0.21 -15.92
C GLU A 122 36.95 -0.59 -15.31
N SER A 123 38.18 -0.16 -15.60
CA SER A 123 39.41 -0.81 -15.10
C SER A 123 39.51 -0.71 -13.58
N ASP A 124 39.10 0.42 -13.02
CA ASP A 124 39.05 0.63 -11.58
C ASP A 124 37.83 -0.06 -10.95
N MET A 125 38.10 -0.95 -9.99
CA MET A 125 37.06 -1.76 -9.34
C MET A 125 36.10 -0.91 -8.48
N ALA A 126 36.55 0.22 -7.91
CA ALA A 126 35.69 1.08 -7.13
C ALA A 126 34.70 1.88 -8.00
N ALA A 127 35.15 2.36 -9.16
CA ALA A 127 34.27 2.95 -10.17
C ALA A 127 33.24 1.92 -10.68
N ALA A 128 33.68 0.71 -11.01
CA ALA A 128 32.79 -0.38 -11.44
C ALA A 128 31.73 -0.73 -10.37
N LEU A 129 32.10 -0.76 -9.09
CA LEU A 129 31.18 -1.00 -7.97
C LEU A 129 30.12 0.11 -7.83
N ALA A 130 30.51 1.37 -7.95
CA ALA A 130 29.59 2.50 -7.88
C ALA A 130 28.61 2.48 -9.07
N SER A 131 29.12 2.27 -10.29
CA SER A 131 28.30 2.16 -11.50
C SER A 131 27.34 0.96 -11.45
N THR A 132 27.80 -0.19 -10.97
CA THR A 132 26.95 -1.37 -10.77
C THR A 132 25.84 -1.10 -9.74
N SER A 133 26.13 -0.33 -8.69
CA SER A 133 25.12 0.04 -7.69
C SER A 133 24.05 0.98 -8.25
N LEU A 134 24.42 1.89 -9.17
CA LEU A 134 23.48 2.70 -9.93
C LEU A 134 22.59 1.84 -10.84
N ILE A 135 23.20 0.96 -11.63
CA ILE A 135 22.50 0.07 -12.56
C ILE A 135 21.57 -0.90 -11.81
N LEU A 136 21.97 -1.38 -10.63
CA LEU A 136 21.13 -2.20 -9.77
C LEU A 136 19.84 -1.47 -9.37
N ALA A 137 19.92 -0.19 -9.01
CA ALA A 137 18.73 0.60 -8.68
C ALA A 137 17.84 0.86 -9.91
N ILE A 138 18.46 1.05 -11.07
CA ILE A 138 17.73 1.20 -12.34
C ILE A 138 17.01 -0.10 -12.73
N ALA A 139 17.69 -1.24 -12.66
CA ALA A 139 17.17 -2.56 -13.02
C ALA A 139 15.94 -2.98 -12.18
N GLN A 140 15.80 -2.45 -10.96
CA GLN A 140 14.62 -2.68 -10.13
C GLN A 140 13.33 -2.08 -10.73
N GLN A 141 13.45 -0.97 -11.49
CA GLN A 141 12.31 -0.28 -12.10
C GLN A 141 12.21 -0.52 -13.61
N TYR A 142 13.36 -0.56 -14.30
CA TYR A 142 13.48 -0.62 -15.76
C TYR A 142 14.33 -1.82 -16.24
N PRO A 143 13.96 -3.07 -15.92
CA PRO A 143 14.79 -4.22 -16.27
C PRO A 143 14.91 -4.45 -17.77
N ASP A 144 13.86 -4.20 -18.55
CA ASP A 144 13.88 -4.46 -20.00
C ASP A 144 14.92 -3.56 -20.69
N GLU A 145 15.01 -2.28 -20.29
CA GLU A 145 15.98 -1.33 -20.82
C GLU A 145 17.42 -1.61 -20.36
N SER A 146 17.61 -2.14 -19.14
CA SER A 146 18.94 -2.46 -18.60
C SER A 146 19.41 -3.90 -18.88
N ALA A 147 18.69 -4.68 -19.68
CA ALA A 147 19.04 -6.08 -20.02
C ALA A 147 20.48 -6.29 -20.52
N GLY A 148 21.06 -5.28 -21.17
CA GLY A 148 22.47 -5.29 -21.59
C GLY A 148 23.49 -5.37 -20.44
N CYS A 149 23.08 -5.25 -19.18
CA CYS A 149 23.95 -5.45 -18.02
C CYS A 149 24.25 -6.92 -17.74
N VAL A 150 23.40 -7.86 -18.17
CA VAL A 150 23.51 -9.30 -17.82
C VAL A 150 24.81 -9.89 -18.37
N GLN A 151 25.07 -9.72 -19.67
CA GLN A 151 26.30 -10.23 -20.30
C GLN A 151 27.56 -9.59 -19.69
N ARG A 152 27.51 -8.29 -19.40
CA ARG A 152 28.61 -7.54 -18.78
C ARG A 152 28.89 -8.03 -17.36
N ALA A 153 27.84 -8.25 -16.57
CA ALA A 153 27.95 -8.75 -15.20
C ALA A 153 28.54 -10.17 -15.17
N ILE A 154 28.06 -11.08 -16.03
CA ILE A 154 28.60 -12.45 -16.14
C ILE A 154 30.07 -12.41 -16.54
N SER A 155 30.42 -11.60 -17.54
CA SER A 155 31.80 -11.49 -18.03
C SER A 155 32.73 -10.93 -16.95
N ARG A 156 32.30 -9.90 -16.22
CA ARG A 156 33.07 -9.31 -15.12
C ARG A 156 33.23 -10.30 -13.95
N MET A 157 32.19 -11.05 -13.61
CA MET A 157 32.26 -12.10 -12.59
C MET A 157 33.25 -13.22 -12.98
N HIS A 158 33.20 -13.67 -14.24
CA HIS A 158 34.13 -14.68 -14.76
C HIS A 158 35.59 -14.22 -14.65
N LYS A 159 35.87 -12.98 -15.05
CA LYS A 159 37.19 -12.36 -14.93
C LYS A 159 37.71 -12.30 -13.50
N ILE A 160 36.86 -11.92 -12.54
CA ILE A 160 37.25 -11.80 -11.13
C ILE A 160 37.47 -13.18 -10.48
N VAL A 161 36.55 -14.13 -10.68
CA VAL A 161 36.53 -15.40 -9.94
C VAL A 161 37.41 -16.47 -10.60
N ILE A 162 37.37 -16.59 -11.94
CA ILE A 162 38.04 -17.66 -12.69
C ILE A 162 39.41 -17.19 -13.18
N GLU A 163 39.45 -16.06 -13.90
CA GLU A 163 40.69 -15.55 -14.51
C GLU A 163 41.58 -14.80 -13.50
N LYS A 164 41.03 -14.43 -12.34
CA LYS A 164 41.69 -13.69 -11.27
C LYS A 164 42.23 -12.31 -11.72
N GLU A 165 41.48 -11.64 -12.61
CA GLU A 165 41.80 -10.30 -13.10
C GLU A 165 41.34 -9.23 -12.10
N TYR A 166 42.22 -8.85 -11.17
CA TYR A 166 41.99 -7.76 -10.21
C TYR A 166 43.31 -7.21 -9.66
N SER A 167 43.30 -5.95 -9.20
CA SER A 167 44.43 -5.38 -8.45
C SER A 167 44.49 -5.95 -7.01
N PRO A 168 45.69 -6.22 -6.47
CA PRO A 168 45.86 -6.70 -5.09
C PRO A 168 45.28 -5.75 -4.04
N ASP A 169 45.17 -4.45 -4.34
CA ASP A 169 44.61 -3.44 -3.43
C ASP A 169 43.12 -3.66 -3.13
N TYR A 170 42.43 -4.44 -3.98
CA TYR A 170 41.01 -4.76 -3.85
C TYR A 170 40.74 -6.13 -3.21
N VAL A 171 41.76 -6.78 -2.66
CA VAL A 171 41.62 -8.05 -1.92
C VAL A 171 41.36 -7.76 -0.45
N TYR A 172 40.26 -8.29 0.10
CA TYR A 172 39.89 -8.14 1.51
C TYR A 172 40.02 -9.48 2.24
N TYR A 173 40.98 -9.60 3.16
CA TYR A 173 41.26 -10.83 3.92
C TYR A 173 41.30 -12.11 3.06
N LYS A 174 41.98 -12.05 1.90
CA LYS A 174 42.10 -13.12 0.88
C LYS A 174 40.88 -13.36 0.00
N VAL A 175 39.80 -12.60 0.17
CA VAL A 175 38.63 -12.62 -0.73
C VAL A 175 38.78 -11.50 -1.76
N PRO A 176 38.80 -11.80 -3.07
CA PRO A 176 38.97 -10.78 -4.10
C PRO A 176 37.67 -9.99 -4.31
N VAL A 177 37.72 -8.67 -4.23
CA VAL A 177 36.62 -7.75 -4.61
C VAL A 177 35.20 -8.16 -4.13
N PRO A 178 35.01 -8.54 -2.84
CA PRO A 178 33.78 -9.21 -2.38
C PRO A 178 32.51 -8.39 -2.61
N TRP A 179 32.55 -7.08 -2.38
CA TRP A 179 31.38 -6.21 -2.53
C TRP A 179 30.91 -6.06 -3.98
N LEU A 180 31.85 -6.06 -4.94
CA LEU A 180 31.49 -6.03 -6.36
C LEU A 180 30.84 -7.35 -6.76
N GLN A 181 31.41 -8.49 -6.31
CA GLN A 181 30.82 -9.80 -6.56
C GLN A 181 29.37 -9.88 -6.05
N VAL A 182 29.12 -9.46 -4.80
CA VAL A 182 27.75 -9.43 -4.23
C VAL A 182 26.82 -8.55 -5.08
N LYS A 183 27.25 -7.35 -5.49
CA LYS A 183 26.42 -6.47 -6.32
C LYS A 183 26.10 -7.05 -7.69
N LEU A 184 27.07 -7.72 -8.33
CA LEU A 184 26.89 -8.36 -9.63
C LEU A 184 25.95 -9.58 -9.51
N LEU A 185 26.13 -10.43 -8.50
CA LEU A 185 25.26 -11.57 -8.24
C LEU A 185 23.81 -11.13 -7.95
N ARG A 186 23.65 -10.08 -7.14
CA ARG A 186 22.33 -9.48 -6.84
C ARG A 186 21.68 -8.89 -8.09
N LEU A 187 22.46 -8.21 -8.94
CA LEU A 187 21.95 -7.64 -10.20
C LEU A 187 21.36 -8.72 -11.11
N LEU A 188 22.02 -9.87 -11.21
CA LEU A 188 21.57 -10.98 -12.05
C LEU A 188 20.22 -11.58 -11.58
N GLN A 189 19.86 -11.46 -10.30
CA GLN A 189 18.57 -11.95 -9.79
C GLN A 189 17.36 -11.13 -10.25
N TYR A 190 17.56 -9.93 -10.82
CA TYR A 190 16.46 -9.14 -11.39
C TYR A 190 16.09 -9.54 -12.82
N TYR A 191 16.84 -10.45 -13.43
CA TYR A 191 16.67 -10.89 -14.81
C TYR A 191 16.32 -12.37 -14.89
N PRO A 192 15.56 -12.81 -15.91
CA PRO A 192 15.39 -14.23 -16.14
C PRO A 192 16.75 -14.93 -16.41
N PRO A 193 16.82 -16.26 -16.22
CA PRO A 193 18.01 -17.03 -16.57
C PRO A 193 18.43 -16.76 -18.03
N PRO A 194 19.75 -16.63 -18.33
CA PRO A 194 20.20 -16.35 -19.68
C PRO A 194 19.84 -17.48 -20.66
N ASP A 195 19.26 -17.12 -21.81
CA ASP A 195 18.95 -18.07 -22.90
C ASP A 195 20.22 -18.63 -23.57
N ASP A 196 21.29 -17.83 -23.62
CA ASP A 196 22.58 -18.24 -24.17
C ASP A 196 23.25 -19.28 -23.25
N LYS A 197 23.35 -20.51 -23.78
CA LYS A 197 23.99 -21.64 -23.09
C LYS A 197 25.43 -21.32 -22.68
N THR A 198 26.19 -20.54 -23.46
CA THR A 198 27.58 -20.23 -23.14
C THR A 198 27.68 -19.29 -21.94
N ALA A 199 26.86 -18.23 -21.90
CA ALA A 199 26.74 -17.34 -20.76
C ALA A 199 26.24 -18.08 -19.50
N ARG A 200 25.23 -18.96 -19.66
CA ARG A 200 24.71 -19.79 -18.55
C ARG A 200 25.78 -20.73 -17.98
N ASN A 201 26.54 -21.41 -18.83
CA ASN A 201 27.62 -22.30 -18.38
C ASN A 201 28.75 -21.53 -17.66
N LYS A 202 29.12 -20.34 -18.16
CA LYS A 202 30.08 -19.46 -17.47
C LYS A 202 29.59 -19.09 -16.08
N LEU A 203 28.31 -18.73 -15.96
CA LEU A 203 27.72 -18.35 -14.68
C LEU A 203 27.65 -19.51 -13.69
N ILE A 204 27.25 -20.70 -14.16
CA ILE A 204 27.23 -21.93 -13.37
C ILE A 204 28.64 -22.27 -12.85
N ASN A 205 29.67 -22.17 -13.71
CA ASN A 205 31.06 -22.41 -13.31
C ASN A 205 31.54 -21.42 -12.22
N VAL A 206 31.18 -20.13 -12.36
CA VAL A 206 31.46 -19.11 -11.33
C VAL A 206 30.81 -19.45 -10.00
N ILE A 207 29.52 -19.79 -10.00
CA ILE A 207 28.77 -20.17 -8.79
C ILE A 207 29.39 -21.41 -8.13
N GLN A 208 29.68 -22.44 -8.92
CA GLN A 208 30.26 -23.69 -8.42
C GLN A 208 31.66 -23.46 -7.83
N THR A 209 32.46 -22.59 -8.44
CA THR A 209 33.77 -22.18 -7.89
C THR A 209 33.61 -21.45 -6.55
N ILE A 210 32.63 -20.55 -6.42
CA ILE A 210 32.33 -19.86 -5.16
C ILE A 210 31.92 -20.86 -4.07
N LEU A 211 31.03 -21.82 -4.38
CA LEU A 211 30.61 -22.86 -3.44
C LEU A 211 31.80 -23.72 -2.97
N ASN A 212 32.65 -24.16 -3.89
CA ASN A 212 33.83 -24.97 -3.57
C ASN A 212 34.80 -24.21 -2.66
N ASN A 213 35.04 -22.92 -2.93
CA ASN A 213 35.91 -22.10 -2.10
C ASN A 213 35.40 -21.96 -0.67
N ALA A 214 34.07 -21.97 -0.46
CA ALA A 214 33.45 -21.77 0.84
C ALA A 214 33.27 -23.06 1.67
N GLN A 215 33.78 -24.20 1.21
CA GLN A 215 33.75 -25.45 2.01
C GLN A 215 34.68 -25.38 3.23
N ASP A 216 35.82 -24.70 3.10
CA ASP A 216 36.79 -24.51 4.17
C ASP A 216 36.41 -23.31 5.04
N ILE A 217 36.15 -23.55 6.33
CA ILE A 217 35.78 -22.49 7.28
C ILE A 217 37.05 -21.74 7.72
N PRO A 218 37.21 -20.45 7.36
CA PRO A 218 38.39 -19.69 7.77
C PRO A 218 38.37 -19.43 9.27
N LYS A 219 39.54 -19.51 9.93
CA LYS A 219 39.66 -19.15 11.36
C LYS A 219 39.41 -17.67 11.63
N ASN A 220 39.68 -16.81 10.65
CA ASN A 220 39.51 -15.37 10.78
C ASN A 220 38.04 -15.00 10.48
N VAL A 221 37.38 -14.33 11.42
CA VAL A 221 35.96 -13.96 11.32
C VAL A 221 35.70 -13.00 10.15
N GLN A 222 36.57 -12.02 9.89
CA GLN A 222 36.41 -11.09 8.77
C GLN A 222 36.53 -11.80 7.42
N HIS A 223 37.45 -12.76 7.30
CA HIS A 223 37.56 -13.61 6.11
C HIS A 223 36.29 -14.45 5.93
N ASN A 224 35.85 -15.13 6.99
CA ASN A 224 34.62 -15.96 6.98
C ASN A 224 33.39 -15.13 6.57
N ASN A 225 33.22 -13.93 7.14
CA ASN A 225 32.10 -13.04 6.81
C ASN A 225 32.12 -12.57 5.35
N ALA A 226 33.29 -12.17 4.83
CA ALA A 226 33.42 -11.72 3.44
C ALA A 226 33.16 -12.87 2.45
N GLN A 227 33.63 -14.07 2.76
CA GLN A 227 33.38 -15.27 1.96
C GLN A 227 31.91 -15.67 1.98
N ASN A 228 31.29 -15.70 3.17
CA ASN A 228 29.88 -16.05 3.33
C ASN A 228 28.96 -15.02 2.66
N ALA A 229 29.32 -13.73 2.66
CA ALA A 229 28.55 -12.71 1.95
C ALA A 229 28.45 -12.99 0.45
N VAL A 230 29.56 -13.37 -0.19
CA VAL A 230 29.57 -13.77 -1.60
C VAL A 230 28.83 -15.10 -1.80
N LEU A 231 29.03 -16.07 -0.90
CA LEU A 231 28.38 -17.37 -0.95
C LEU A 231 26.84 -17.27 -0.88
N PHE A 232 26.28 -16.56 0.11
CA PHE A 232 24.84 -16.43 0.26
C PHE A 232 24.20 -15.78 -0.98
N GLU A 233 24.85 -14.76 -1.55
CA GLU A 233 24.36 -14.14 -2.77
C GLU A 233 24.47 -15.07 -4.00
N ALA A 234 25.52 -15.91 -4.06
CA ALA A 234 25.66 -16.92 -5.09
C ALA A 234 24.61 -18.03 -4.98
N ILE A 235 24.27 -18.44 -3.75
CA ILE A 235 23.18 -19.39 -3.50
C ILE A 235 21.84 -18.77 -3.90
N ASN A 236 21.57 -17.51 -3.54
CA ASN A 236 20.37 -16.79 -3.96
C ASN A 236 20.24 -16.75 -5.50
N LEU A 237 21.35 -16.50 -6.21
CA LEU A 237 21.35 -16.56 -7.66
C LEU A 237 21.16 -17.98 -8.20
N ALA A 238 21.76 -19.00 -7.58
CA ALA A 238 21.58 -20.39 -7.97
C ALA A 238 20.11 -20.83 -7.88
N ILE A 239 19.44 -20.49 -6.77
CA ILE A 239 18.00 -20.73 -6.56
C ILE A 239 17.18 -20.05 -7.66
N HIS A 240 17.51 -18.80 -7.99
CA HIS A 240 16.82 -18.04 -9.04
C HIS A 240 17.04 -18.61 -10.45
N LEU A 241 18.22 -19.16 -10.73
CA LEU A 241 18.54 -19.73 -12.04
C LEU A 241 17.85 -21.08 -12.27
N ASP A 242 17.94 -21.97 -11.29
CA ASP A 242 17.41 -23.34 -11.36
C ASP A 242 17.32 -23.95 -9.93
N PRO A 243 16.13 -23.92 -9.30
CA PRO A 243 15.90 -24.46 -7.96
C PRO A 243 16.17 -25.96 -7.83
N GLU A 244 16.11 -26.72 -8.93
CA GLU A 244 16.26 -28.19 -8.91
C GLU A 244 17.66 -28.65 -9.30
N SER A 245 18.56 -27.70 -9.58
CA SER A 245 19.94 -28.01 -9.96
C SER A 245 20.71 -28.72 -8.84
N GLU A 246 21.70 -29.54 -9.23
CA GLU A 246 22.61 -30.20 -8.29
C GLU A 246 23.33 -29.19 -7.37
N ILE A 247 23.60 -27.98 -7.87
CA ILE A 247 24.20 -26.88 -7.11
C ILE A 247 23.29 -26.48 -5.95
N VAL A 248 21.98 -26.38 -6.17
CA VAL A 248 21.02 -26.03 -5.12
C VAL A 248 20.87 -27.17 -4.11
N VAL A 249 20.95 -28.43 -4.52
CA VAL A 249 20.99 -29.57 -3.60
C VAL A 249 22.23 -29.50 -2.68
N GLN A 250 23.40 -29.20 -3.25
CA GLN A 250 24.63 -28.98 -2.48
C GLN A 250 24.51 -27.76 -1.55
N ALA A 251 23.94 -26.66 -2.04
CA ALA A 251 23.70 -25.45 -1.27
C ALA A 251 22.74 -25.72 -0.10
N SER A 252 21.66 -26.48 -0.30
CA SER A 252 20.71 -26.85 0.76
C SER A 252 21.39 -27.61 1.90
N ALA A 253 22.29 -28.55 1.58
CA ALA A 253 23.05 -29.27 2.60
C ALA A 253 23.99 -28.33 3.38
N LEU A 254 24.60 -27.34 2.70
CA LEU A 254 25.42 -26.32 3.35
C LEU A 254 24.60 -25.38 4.24
N LEU A 255 23.42 -24.94 3.77
CA LEU A 255 22.48 -24.13 4.54
C LEU A 255 22.01 -24.88 5.80
N GLY A 256 21.75 -26.19 5.71
CA GLY A 256 21.43 -27.02 6.89
C GLY A 256 22.53 -26.99 7.96
N ARG A 257 23.82 -26.98 7.54
CA ARG A 257 24.96 -26.80 8.47
C ARG A 257 25.00 -25.38 9.05
N PHE A 258 24.64 -24.36 8.28
CA PHE A 258 24.60 -22.97 8.76
C PHE A 258 23.49 -22.70 9.77
N ILE A 259 22.32 -23.34 9.63
CA ILE A 259 21.22 -23.22 10.61
C ILE A 259 21.65 -23.80 11.98
N SER A 260 22.52 -24.82 11.99
CA SER A 260 23.10 -25.38 13.21
C SER A 260 24.38 -24.68 13.67
N SER A 261 24.76 -23.55 13.08
CA SER A 261 26.00 -22.84 13.42
C SER A 261 25.97 -22.26 14.83
N LYS A 262 27.14 -22.15 15.46
CA LYS A 262 27.28 -21.44 16.75
C LYS A 262 27.07 -19.94 16.61
N GLU A 263 27.34 -19.37 15.44
CA GLU A 263 27.19 -17.94 15.18
C GLU A 263 25.75 -17.58 14.82
N THR A 264 25.13 -16.71 15.61
CA THR A 264 23.73 -16.28 15.44
C THR A 264 23.47 -15.66 14.07
N ASN A 265 24.41 -14.84 13.57
CA ASN A 265 24.28 -14.19 12.25
C ASN A 265 24.26 -15.21 11.11
N ILE A 266 25.05 -16.28 11.20
CA ILE A 266 25.09 -17.36 10.20
C ILE A 266 23.79 -18.17 10.27
N ARG A 267 23.26 -18.47 11.47
CA ARG A 267 21.95 -19.13 11.62
C ARG A 267 20.84 -18.30 10.99
N TYR A 268 20.83 -17.00 11.26
CA TYR A 268 19.85 -16.06 10.68
C TYR A 268 19.88 -16.07 9.15
N LEU A 269 21.06 -15.91 8.54
CA LEU A 269 21.20 -15.90 7.07
C LEU A 269 20.91 -17.27 6.44
N GLY A 270 21.25 -18.36 7.14
CA GLY A 270 20.93 -19.73 6.75
C GLY A 270 19.43 -19.95 6.65
N LEU A 271 18.67 -19.53 7.67
CA LEU A 271 17.20 -19.61 7.69
C LEU A 271 16.58 -18.71 6.61
N GLU A 272 17.06 -17.48 6.44
CA GLU A 272 16.55 -16.56 5.42
C GLU A 272 16.76 -17.09 3.99
N THR A 273 17.95 -17.64 3.70
CA THR A 273 18.27 -18.20 2.39
C THR A 273 17.54 -19.51 2.13
N MET A 274 17.31 -20.33 3.18
CA MET A 274 16.49 -21.54 3.05
C MET A 274 15.01 -21.20 2.85
N ALA A 275 14.52 -20.11 3.43
CA ALA A 275 13.16 -19.61 3.15
C ALA A 275 13.03 -19.12 1.70
N HIS A 276 14.07 -18.49 1.17
CA HIS A 276 14.14 -18.14 -0.25
C HIS A 276 14.06 -19.40 -1.15
N LEU A 277 14.79 -20.47 -0.82
CA LEU A 277 14.71 -21.75 -1.53
C LEU A 277 13.29 -22.34 -1.50
N ALA A 278 12.65 -22.39 -0.32
CA ALA A 278 11.28 -22.89 -0.18
C ALA A 278 10.27 -22.04 -0.97
N GLY A 279 10.58 -20.76 -1.22
CA GLY A 279 9.76 -19.86 -2.03
C GLY A 279 9.74 -20.18 -3.53
N PHE A 280 10.70 -20.96 -4.05
CA PHE A 280 10.84 -21.24 -5.49
C PHE A 280 10.84 -22.73 -5.85
N ALA A 281 11.27 -23.60 -4.94
CA ALA A 281 11.40 -25.03 -5.21
C ALA A 281 10.03 -25.68 -5.52
N GLU A 282 10.02 -26.63 -6.46
CA GLU A 282 8.81 -27.44 -6.72
C GLU A 282 8.65 -28.56 -5.71
N SER A 283 9.75 -29.24 -5.39
CA SER A 283 9.84 -30.18 -4.26
C SER A 283 10.55 -29.55 -3.07
N LEU A 284 9.94 -29.68 -1.90
CA LEU A 284 10.50 -29.23 -0.63
C LEU A 284 11.32 -30.32 0.09
N ASP A 285 11.58 -31.46 -0.54
CA ASP A 285 12.23 -32.61 0.10
C ASP A 285 13.63 -32.28 0.65
N THR A 286 14.39 -31.44 -0.04
CA THR A 286 15.72 -30.98 0.38
C THR A 286 15.66 -30.12 1.64
N VAL A 287 14.62 -29.28 1.76
CA VAL A 287 14.38 -28.41 2.91
C VAL A 287 13.81 -29.21 4.09
N LYS A 288 12.88 -30.13 3.81
CA LYS A 288 12.23 -31.00 4.82
C LYS A 288 13.21 -31.88 5.59
N LYS A 289 14.33 -32.28 4.98
CA LYS A 289 15.43 -33.00 5.67
C LYS A 289 15.94 -32.26 6.90
N HIS A 290 15.78 -30.94 6.96
CA HIS A 290 16.24 -30.08 8.06
C HIS A 290 15.09 -29.58 8.93
N GLN A 291 13.85 -30.09 8.77
CA GLN A 291 12.66 -29.62 9.47
C GLN A 291 12.83 -29.63 11.00
N GLU A 292 13.39 -30.70 11.58
CA GLU A 292 13.61 -30.79 13.03
C GLU A 292 14.54 -29.67 13.53
N THR A 293 15.61 -29.38 12.80
CA THR A 293 16.56 -28.30 13.13
C THR A 293 15.91 -26.93 13.02
N ILE A 294 15.03 -26.74 12.02
CA ILE A 294 14.28 -25.49 11.84
C ILE A 294 13.29 -25.29 13.00
N ILE A 295 12.58 -26.34 13.42
CA ILE A 295 11.68 -26.29 14.59
C ILE A 295 12.47 -25.95 15.86
N GLN A 296 13.65 -26.53 16.06
CA GLN A 296 14.52 -26.19 17.19
C GLN A 296 14.94 -24.71 17.18
N SER A 297 15.05 -24.09 16.00
CA SER A 297 15.40 -22.67 15.86
C SER A 297 14.31 -21.72 16.38
N LEU A 298 13.07 -22.19 16.59
CA LEU A 298 12.04 -21.42 17.31
C LEU A 298 12.38 -21.19 18.78
N LYS A 299 13.28 -22.00 19.36
CA LYS A 299 13.76 -21.88 20.75
C LYS A 299 15.08 -21.11 20.85
N ASP A 300 15.52 -20.44 19.77
CA ASP A 300 16.74 -19.63 19.79
C ASP A 300 16.63 -18.44 20.77
N LYS A 301 17.76 -18.03 21.34
CA LYS A 301 17.85 -16.88 22.24
C LYS A 301 17.50 -15.57 21.54
N ASP A 302 17.82 -15.46 20.25
CA ASP A 302 17.58 -14.26 19.44
C ASP A 302 16.18 -14.29 18.80
N ILE A 303 15.38 -13.25 19.04
CA ILE A 303 14.02 -13.14 18.49
C ILE A 303 13.98 -13.05 16.96
N SER A 304 15.01 -12.47 16.33
CA SER A 304 15.11 -12.32 14.88
C SER A 304 15.33 -13.68 14.22
N VAL A 305 16.14 -14.55 14.83
CA VAL A 305 16.32 -15.95 14.38
C VAL A 305 15.01 -16.72 14.49
N ARG A 306 14.30 -16.56 15.61
CA ARG A 306 12.98 -17.18 15.82
C ARG A 306 11.95 -16.74 14.77
N ARG A 307 11.92 -15.45 14.42
CA ARG A 307 11.07 -14.92 13.33
C ARG A 307 11.43 -15.52 11.97
N ARG A 308 12.72 -15.66 11.65
CA ARG A 308 13.14 -16.32 10.39
C ARG A 308 12.83 -17.81 10.37
N ALA A 309 12.93 -18.51 11.50
CA ALA A 309 12.48 -19.90 11.61
C ALA A 309 10.97 -20.01 11.35
N LEU A 310 10.17 -19.09 11.92
CA LEU A 310 8.73 -19.01 11.65
C LEU A 310 8.40 -18.71 10.18
N ASP A 311 9.11 -17.78 9.53
CA ASP A 311 8.98 -17.49 8.09
C ASP A 311 9.24 -18.73 7.22
N LEU A 312 10.31 -19.48 7.56
CA LEU A 312 10.68 -20.70 6.85
C LEU A 312 9.65 -21.80 7.07
N LEU A 313 9.21 -22.04 8.32
CA LEU A 313 8.17 -23.02 8.62
C LEU A 313 6.86 -22.71 7.88
N TYR A 314 6.49 -21.43 7.81
CA TYR A 314 5.34 -20.97 7.04
C TYR A 314 5.49 -21.26 5.55
N SER A 315 6.68 -21.03 4.98
CA SER A 315 6.94 -21.21 3.54
C SER A 315 7.13 -22.69 3.13
N MET A 316 7.64 -23.54 4.01
CA MET A 316 7.87 -24.97 3.74
C MET A 316 6.69 -25.88 4.10
N CYS A 317 5.61 -25.28 4.62
CA CYS A 317 4.42 -26.01 5.04
C CYS A 317 3.64 -26.51 3.83
N ASP A 318 3.21 -27.76 3.86
CA ASP A 318 2.33 -28.39 2.89
C ASP A 318 1.37 -29.37 3.57
N VAL A 319 0.50 -30.01 2.77
CA VAL A 319 -0.51 -30.96 3.28
C VAL A 319 0.10 -32.12 4.07
N THR A 320 1.36 -32.51 3.78
CA THR A 320 2.01 -33.66 4.44
C THR A 320 2.54 -33.33 5.83
N ASN A 321 2.98 -32.08 6.08
CA ASN A 321 3.60 -31.68 7.33
C ASN A 321 2.80 -30.63 8.13
N ALA A 322 1.71 -30.08 7.60
CA ALA A 322 0.93 -29.02 8.23
C ALA A 322 0.51 -29.32 9.66
N ARG A 323 -0.03 -30.53 9.92
CA ARG A 323 -0.46 -30.93 11.26
C ARG A 323 0.69 -30.91 12.28
N ALA A 324 1.86 -31.40 11.88
CA ALA A 324 3.04 -31.43 12.74
C ALA A 324 3.57 -30.01 13.01
N ILE A 325 3.68 -29.17 11.97
CA ILE A 325 4.16 -27.79 12.09
C ILE A 325 3.20 -26.97 12.97
N VAL A 326 1.89 -27.02 12.70
CA VAL A 326 0.89 -26.28 13.47
C VAL A 326 0.89 -26.71 14.95
N SER A 327 1.01 -28.01 15.23
CA SER A 327 1.10 -28.51 16.61
C SER A 327 2.32 -27.94 17.35
N GLU A 328 3.50 -27.93 16.72
CA GLU A 328 4.71 -27.36 17.32
C GLU A 328 4.62 -25.84 17.48
N LEU A 329 4.00 -25.13 16.53
CA LEU A 329 3.77 -23.69 16.61
C LEU A 329 2.81 -23.34 17.76
N LEU A 330 1.74 -24.11 17.96
CA LEU A 330 0.83 -23.95 19.10
C LEU A 330 1.54 -24.21 20.43
N HIS A 331 2.37 -25.26 20.50
CA HIS A 331 3.17 -25.54 21.70
C HIS A 331 4.11 -24.37 22.01
N TYR A 332 4.83 -23.86 21.01
CA TYR A 332 5.73 -22.73 21.17
C TYR A 332 4.99 -21.44 21.55
N LEU A 333 3.76 -21.23 21.06
CA LEU A 333 2.95 -20.05 21.35
C LEU A 333 2.70 -19.85 22.85
N THR A 334 2.62 -20.93 23.63
CA THR A 334 2.42 -20.88 25.09
C THR A 334 3.56 -20.20 25.84
N ILE A 335 4.78 -20.28 25.31
CA ILE A 335 6.00 -19.71 25.90
C ILE A 335 6.54 -18.51 25.10
N ALA A 336 5.87 -18.13 24.02
CA ALA A 336 6.34 -17.10 23.10
C ALA A 336 6.18 -15.68 23.67
N ASP A 337 7.13 -14.80 23.34
CA ASP A 337 7.12 -13.39 23.69
C ASP A 337 5.97 -12.64 22.99
N TYR A 338 5.45 -11.58 23.60
CA TYR A 338 4.38 -10.75 23.02
C TYR A 338 4.74 -10.18 21.63
N ALA A 339 6.02 -9.88 21.39
CA ALA A 339 6.49 -9.28 20.14
C ALA A 339 6.43 -10.21 18.90
N ILE A 340 6.34 -11.53 19.08
CA ILE A 340 6.21 -12.50 17.97
C ILE A 340 4.83 -13.16 17.93
N ARG A 341 4.07 -13.08 19.02
CA ARG A 341 2.79 -13.77 19.21
C ARG A 341 1.74 -13.42 18.16
N GLU A 342 1.54 -12.12 17.86
CA GLU A 342 0.55 -11.70 16.86
C GLU A 342 0.87 -12.24 15.45
N GLU A 343 2.16 -12.24 15.07
CA GLU A 343 2.61 -12.76 13.78
C GLU A 343 2.47 -14.28 13.69
N MET A 344 2.78 -14.99 14.77
CA MET A 344 2.56 -16.44 14.88
C MET A 344 1.08 -16.80 14.77
N VAL A 345 0.21 -16.10 15.50
CA VAL A 345 -1.24 -16.34 15.48
C VAL A 345 -1.79 -16.21 14.06
N LEU A 346 -1.39 -15.14 13.35
CA LEU A 346 -1.79 -14.93 11.97
C LEU A 346 -1.32 -16.06 11.05
N LYS A 347 -0.05 -16.45 11.13
CA LYS A 347 0.51 -17.53 10.31
C LYS A 347 -0.11 -18.89 10.62
N ILE A 348 -0.33 -19.21 11.90
CA ILE A 348 -1.03 -20.45 12.30
C ILE A 348 -2.43 -20.47 11.69
N ALA A 349 -3.21 -19.39 11.84
CA ALA A 349 -4.56 -19.32 11.28
C ALA A 349 -4.58 -19.53 9.75
N ILE A 350 -3.64 -18.91 9.01
CA ILE A 350 -3.53 -19.06 7.56
C ILE A 350 -3.12 -20.50 7.17
N LEU A 351 -2.15 -21.09 7.86
CA LEU A 351 -1.70 -22.46 7.57
C LEU A 351 -2.80 -23.48 7.81
N THR A 352 -3.54 -23.33 8.91
CA THR A 352 -4.66 -24.21 9.24
C THR A 352 -5.77 -24.06 8.21
N GLU A 353 -6.11 -22.85 7.77
CA GLU A 353 -7.11 -22.63 6.71
C GLU A 353 -6.65 -23.25 5.37
N LYS A 354 -5.43 -22.97 4.94
CA LYS A 354 -4.92 -23.39 3.62
C LYS A 354 -4.76 -24.90 3.48
N PHE A 355 -4.36 -25.58 4.56
CA PHE A 355 -4.00 -27.01 4.53
C PHE A 355 -4.98 -27.91 5.29
N ALA A 356 -6.14 -27.39 5.70
CA ALA A 356 -7.19 -28.22 6.29
C ALA A 356 -7.78 -29.16 5.24
N THR A 357 -7.55 -30.46 5.42
CA THR A 357 -8.28 -31.52 4.69
C THR A 357 -9.59 -31.90 5.38
N ASP A 358 -9.67 -31.65 6.69
CA ASP A 358 -10.83 -31.87 7.55
C ASP A 358 -11.05 -30.59 8.36
N TYR A 359 -12.23 -29.99 8.22
CA TYR A 359 -12.57 -28.75 8.91
C TYR A 359 -12.82 -28.95 10.41
N SER A 360 -12.99 -30.19 10.89
CA SER A 360 -13.02 -30.50 12.32
C SER A 360 -11.69 -30.14 12.97
N TRP A 361 -10.57 -30.50 12.32
CA TRP A 361 -9.22 -30.11 12.73
C TRP A 361 -9.02 -28.59 12.70
N TYR A 362 -9.60 -27.89 11.72
CA TYR A 362 -9.56 -26.43 11.67
C TYR A 362 -10.22 -25.79 12.90
N VAL A 363 -11.43 -26.24 13.25
CA VAL A 363 -12.15 -25.72 14.42
C VAL A 363 -11.37 -25.96 15.72
N ASP A 364 -10.83 -27.16 15.90
CA ASP A 364 -10.00 -27.50 17.06
C ASP A 364 -8.79 -26.57 17.20
N VAL A 365 -8.04 -26.37 16.10
CA VAL A 365 -6.85 -25.53 16.12
C VAL A 365 -7.19 -24.08 16.40
N ILE A 366 -8.22 -23.51 15.77
CA ILE A 366 -8.55 -22.10 16.00
C ILE A 366 -9.10 -21.87 17.42
N LEU A 367 -9.88 -22.79 17.98
CA LEU A 367 -10.33 -22.68 19.36
C LEU A 367 -9.16 -22.80 20.35
N GLN A 368 -8.19 -23.68 20.10
CA GLN A 368 -6.95 -23.74 20.88
C GLN A 368 -6.16 -22.44 20.75
N LEU A 369 -6.07 -21.88 19.54
CA LEU A 369 -5.37 -20.62 19.26
C LEU A 369 -5.98 -19.45 20.05
N ILE A 370 -7.31 -19.35 20.07
CA ILE A 370 -8.03 -18.32 20.85
C ILE A 370 -7.85 -18.55 22.35
N THR A 371 -7.83 -19.79 22.81
CA THR A 371 -7.67 -20.13 24.22
C THR A 371 -6.27 -19.77 24.74
N ILE A 372 -5.23 -19.98 23.94
CA ILE A 372 -3.83 -19.72 24.33
C ILE A 372 -3.47 -18.23 24.19
N ALA A 373 -3.89 -17.59 23.10
CA ALA A 373 -3.38 -16.27 22.70
C ALA A 373 -4.48 -15.29 22.27
N GLY A 374 -5.66 -15.35 22.90
CA GLY A 374 -6.85 -14.58 22.51
C GLY A 374 -6.64 -13.08 22.31
N ASP A 375 -5.84 -12.41 23.16
CA ASP A 375 -5.56 -10.97 23.04
C ASP A 375 -4.79 -10.61 21.76
N SER A 376 -4.04 -11.56 21.20
CA SER A 376 -3.26 -11.40 19.97
C SER A 376 -4.03 -11.87 18.72
N VAL A 377 -5.26 -12.38 18.89
CA VAL A 377 -6.12 -12.80 17.79
C VAL A 377 -6.86 -11.60 17.23
N SER A 378 -6.65 -11.33 15.95
CA SER A 378 -7.40 -10.31 15.22
C SER A 378 -8.86 -10.72 15.00
N ASP A 379 -9.76 -9.73 14.92
CA ASP A 379 -11.18 -9.97 14.67
C ASP A 379 -11.45 -10.77 13.38
N GLU A 380 -10.63 -10.57 12.35
CA GLU A 380 -10.64 -11.34 11.09
C GLU A 380 -10.63 -12.87 11.29
N VAL A 381 -9.92 -13.38 12.31
CA VAL A 381 -9.81 -14.83 12.55
C VAL A 381 -11.16 -15.39 13.01
N TRP A 382 -11.85 -14.72 13.93
CA TRP A 382 -13.13 -15.23 14.43
C TRP A 382 -14.27 -15.00 13.43
N TYR A 383 -14.23 -13.92 12.64
CA TYR A 383 -15.12 -13.76 11.49
C TYR A 383 -14.98 -14.93 10.52
N ARG A 384 -13.74 -15.35 10.26
CA ARG A 384 -13.47 -16.45 9.32
C ARG A 384 -13.96 -17.81 9.83
N VAL A 385 -13.77 -18.10 11.12
CA VAL A 385 -14.31 -19.32 11.74
C VAL A 385 -15.82 -19.39 11.58
N VAL A 386 -16.52 -18.28 11.89
CA VAL A 386 -17.98 -18.20 11.74
C VAL A 386 -18.39 -18.47 10.28
N GLN A 387 -17.72 -17.86 9.30
CA GLN A 387 -18.00 -18.10 7.88
C GLN A 387 -17.82 -19.57 7.48
N ILE A 388 -16.74 -20.21 7.91
CA ILE A 388 -16.46 -21.62 7.57
C ILE A 388 -17.49 -22.54 8.21
N VAL A 389 -17.89 -22.30 9.46
CA VAL A 389 -18.91 -23.12 10.13
C VAL A 389 -20.28 -22.90 9.50
N THR A 390 -20.67 -21.66 9.19
CA THR A 390 -21.95 -21.37 8.53
C THR A 390 -22.04 -21.98 7.13
N ASN A 391 -20.95 -21.97 6.36
CA ASN A 391 -20.95 -22.49 4.99
C ASN A 391 -20.85 -24.03 4.90
N ASN A 392 -20.49 -24.73 5.98
CA ASN A 392 -20.34 -26.19 5.98
C ASN A 392 -21.31 -26.85 6.97
N GLU A 393 -22.44 -27.35 6.49
CA GLU A 393 -23.50 -27.96 7.31
C GLU A 393 -23.00 -29.14 8.16
N ASP A 394 -22.20 -30.04 7.57
CA ASP A 394 -21.66 -31.24 8.25
C ASP A 394 -20.79 -30.91 9.48
N LEU A 395 -20.23 -29.69 9.54
CA LEU A 395 -19.34 -29.24 10.61
C LEU A 395 -20.11 -28.63 11.79
N GLN A 396 -21.34 -28.18 11.58
CA GLN A 396 -22.06 -27.33 12.54
C GLN A 396 -22.29 -28.03 13.88
N GLU A 397 -22.79 -29.27 13.88
CA GLU A 397 -23.04 -30.03 15.13
C GLU A 397 -21.74 -30.22 15.94
N TYR A 398 -20.65 -30.56 15.27
CA TYR A 398 -19.34 -30.73 15.89
C TYR A 398 -18.82 -29.41 16.47
N ALA A 399 -18.86 -28.33 15.68
CA ALA A 399 -18.39 -27.01 16.10
C ALA A 399 -19.17 -26.51 17.33
N VAL A 400 -20.50 -26.66 17.34
CA VAL A 400 -21.37 -26.28 18.45
C VAL A 400 -20.98 -27.04 19.74
N ARG A 401 -20.77 -28.36 19.65
CA ARG A 401 -20.37 -29.18 20.80
C ARG A 401 -19.00 -28.77 21.35
N THR A 402 -18.02 -28.59 20.46
CA THR A 402 -16.65 -28.23 20.84
C THR A 402 -16.59 -26.82 21.45
N VAL A 403 -17.31 -25.87 20.87
CA VAL A 403 -17.39 -24.50 21.40
C VAL A 403 -18.12 -24.45 22.74
N LEU A 404 -19.22 -25.21 22.93
CA LEU A 404 -19.90 -25.27 24.22
C LEU A 404 -18.97 -25.83 25.31
N ASN A 405 -18.18 -26.85 25.01
CA ASN A 405 -17.18 -27.38 25.95
C ASN A 405 -16.11 -26.33 26.28
N ALA A 406 -15.63 -25.56 25.29
CA ALA A 406 -14.69 -24.46 25.51
C ALA A 406 -15.31 -23.34 26.37
N LEU A 407 -16.60 -23.05 26.20
CA LEU A 407 -17.35 -22.07 26.99
C LEU A 407 -17.63 -22.53 28.43
N LYS A 408 -17.72 -23.83 28.69
CA LYS A 408 -17.86 -24.37 30.06
C LYS A 408 -16.59 -24.20 30.89
N SER A 409 -15.43 -23.99 30.26
CA SER A 409 -14.17 -23.70 30.97
C SER A 409 -14.25 -22.37 31.73
N PRO A 410 -13.75 -22.29 32.98
CA PRO A 410 -13.78 -21.05 33.77
C PRO A 410 -12.89 -19.94 33.17
N THR A 411 -11.79 -20.31 32.51
CA THR A 411 -10.81 -19.38 31.92
C THR A 411 -11.05 -19.23 30.42
N CYS A 412 -12.15 -18.57 30.05
CA CYS A 412 -12.56 -18.40 28.67
C CYS A 412 -12.25 -16.98 28.19
N HIS A 413 -11.57 -16.86 27.05
CA HIS A 413 -11.28 -15.58 26.43
C HIS A 413 -12.54 -14.96 25.81
N GLU A 414 -12.61 -13.63 25.74
CA GLU A 414 -13.77 -12.91 25.19
C GLU A 414 -14.05 -13.28 23.73
N THR A 415 -13.02 -13.48 22.90
CA THR A 415 -13.17 -13.94 21.51
C THR A 415 -13.86 -15.30 21.43
N THR A 416 -13.63 -16.21 22.38
CA THR A 416 -14.36 -17.49 22.43
C THR A 416 -15.83 -17.28 22.73
N LEU A 417 -16.17 -16.29 23.57
CA LEU A 417 -17.57 -15.88 23.82
C LEU A 417 -18.21 -15.27 22.58
N LYS A 418 -17.48 -14.50 21.76
CA LYS A 418 -17.99 -13.99 20.48
C LYS A 418 -18.30 -15.13 19.50
N VAL A 419 -17.32 -16.02 19.28
CA VAL A 419 -17.47 -17.20 18.41
C VAL A 419 -18.62 -18.09 18.88
N GLY A 420 -18.65 -18.41 20.18
CA GLY A 420 -19.68 -19.25 20.75
C GLY A 420 -21.04 -18.62 20.85
N GLY A 421 -21.13 -17.31 21.10
CA GLY A 421 -22.39 -16.58 21.06
C GLY A 421 -23.04 -16.65 19.68
N TYR A 422 -22.27 -16.47 18.61
CA TYR A 422 -22.79 -16.57 17.25
C TYR A 422 -23.15 -18.03 16.90
N ILE A 423 -22.22 -18.97 17.08
CA ILE A 423 -22.43 -20.38 16.68
C ILE A 423 -23.56 -21.04 17.47
N LEU A 424 -23.68 -20.80 18.78
CA LEU A 424 -24.81 -21.30 19.56
C LEU A 424 -26.12 -20.62 19.16
N GLY A 425 -26.09 -19.32 18.81
CA GLY A 425 -27.28 -18.57 18.39
C GLY A 425 -27.91 -19.10 17.11
N GLU A 426 -27.10 -19.52 16.13
CA GLU A 426 -27.60 -20.13 14.88
C GLU A 426 -27.89 -21.62 15.04
N PHE A 427 -26.93 -22.38 15.57
CA PHE A 427 -26.90 -23.84 15.45
C PHE A 427 -27.10 -24.58 16.78
N GLY A 428 -27.44 -23.86 17.86
CA GLY A 428 -27.65 -24.44 19.19
C GLY A 428 -28.76 -25.49 19.26
N HIS A 429 -29.70 -25.46 18.30
CA HIS A 429 -30.79 -26.43 18.20
C HIS A 429 -30.30 -27.87 17.91
N LEU A 430 -29.17 -28.02 17.21
CA LEU A 430 -28.61 -29.32 16.83
C LEU A 430 -28.20 -30.18 18.03
N ILE A 431 -27.81 -29.55 19.15
CA ILE A 431 -27.35 -30.25 20.35
C ILE A 431 -28.36 -30.20 21.51
N ALA A 432 -29.53 -29.59 21.31
CA ALA A 432 -30.48 -29.30 22.39
C ALA A 432 -30.99 -30.56 23.12
N ASN A 433 -31.07 -31.69 22.40
CA ASN A 433 -31.51 -32.99 22.94
C ASN A 433 -30.36 -33.85 23.50
N SER A 434 -29.12 -33.37 23.42
CA SER A 434 -27.95 -34.12 23.89
C SER A 434 -27.67 -33.86 25.37
N ALA A 435 -27.22 -34.88 26.09
CA ALA A 435 -26.81 -34.75 27.50
C ALA A 435 -25.61 -33.79 27.60
N GLY A 436 -25.78 -32.67 28.31
CA GLY A 436 -24.78 -31.62 28.42
C GLY A 436 -24.91 -30.49 27.38
N GLY A 437 -25.99 -30.48 26.58
CA GLY A 437 -26.27 -29.47 25.56
C GLY A 437 -27.64 -28.80 25.71
N THR A 438 -28.29 -28.93 26.87
CA THR A 438 -29.65 -28.40 27.08
C THR A 438 -29.71 -26.88 26.87
N PRO A 439 -30.85 -26.32 26.43
CA PRO A 439 -30.99 -24.87 26.19
C PRO A 439 -30.61 -24.03 27.42
N MET A 440 -30.94 -24.53 28.62
CA MET A 440 -30.55 -23.90 29.88
C MET A 440 -29.03 -23.87 30.08
N GLU A 441 -28.34 -24.98 29.82
CA GLU A 441 -26.88 -25.04 29.92
C GLU A 441 -26.19 -24.13 28.90
N GLN A 442 -26.71 -24.07 27.67
CA GLN A 442 -26.20 -23.15 26.64
C GLN A 442 -26.35 -21.69 27.08
N PHE A 443 -27.54 -21.33 27.59
CA PHE A 443 -27.80 -20.00 28.12
C PHE A 443 -26.89 -19.67 29.31
N MET A 444 -26.75 -20.56 30.29
CA MET A 444 -25.90 -20.35 31.46
C MET A 444 -24.41 -20.23 31.11
N ALA A 445 -23.92 -21.01 30.13
CA ALA A 445 -22.54 -20.95 29.66
C ALA A 445 -22.17 -19.56 29.11
N LEU A 446 -23.10 -18.90 28.42
CA LEU A 446 -22.92 -17.53 27.93
C LEU A 446 -23.21 -16.48 29.01
N HIS A 447 -24.32 -16.63 29.74
CA HIS A 447 -24.82 -15.61 30.66
C HIS A 447 -23.94 -15.44 31.90
N SER A 448 -23.32 -16.52 32.40
CA SER A 448 -22.39 -16.47 33.55
C SER A 448 -21.22 -15.50 33.35
N LYS A 449 -20.82 -15.25 32.10
CA LYS A 449 -19.69 -14.38 31.73
C LYS A 449 -20.13 -13.05 31.10
N PHE A 450 -21.42 -12.87 30.88
CA PHE A 450 -21.98 -11.70 30.18
C PHE A 450 -21.57 -10.37 30.85
N GLY A 451 -21.62 -10.31 32.19
CA GLY A 451 -21.31 -9.09 32.95
C GLY A 451 -19.83 -8.65 32.89
N MET A 452 -18.91 -9.55 32.51
CA MET A 452 -17.47 -9.27 32.47
C MET A 452 -16.96 -8.89 31.08
N CYS A 453 -17.83 -8.90 30.05
CA CYS A 453 -17.44 -8.66 28.65
C CYS A 453 -17.53 -7.19 28.23
N THR A 454 -16.89 -6.83 27.13
CA THR A 454 -17.04 -5.49 26.51
C THR A 454 -18.46 -5.25 26.00
N GLY A 455 -18.80 -3.99 25.71
CA GLY A 455 -20.11 -3.62 25.16
C GLY A 455 -20.43 -4.34 23.84
N ALA A 456 -19.47 -4.45 22.94
CA ALA A 456 -19.64 -5.13 21.65
C ALA A 456 -19.99 -6.62 21.80
N THR A 457 -19.30 -7.34 22.70
CA THR A 457 -19.61 -8.76 22.96
C THR A 457 -20.97 -8.92 23.62
N ARG A 458 -21.34 -8.03 24.55
CA ARG A 458 -22.68 -8.02 25.15
C ARG A 458 -23.76 -7.76 24.09
N ALA A 459 -23.52 -6.86 23.14
CA ALA A 459 -24.47 -6.58 22.05
C ALA A 459 -24.68 -7.81 21.16
N LEU A 460 -23.60 -8.53 20.83
CA LEU A 460 -23.68 -9.80 20.11
C LEU A 460 -24.50 -10.83 20.88
N LEU A 461 -24.21 -11.03 22.17
CA LEU A 461 -24.93 -11.99 23.02
C LEU A 461 -26.42 -11.64 23.21
N LEU A 462 -26.80 -10.36 23.23
CA LEU A 462 -28.22 -9.98 23.22
C LEU A 462 -28.95 -10.47 21.96
N SER A 463 -28.26 -10.52 20.82
CA SER A 463 -28.82 -11.01 19.56
C SER A 463 -28.93 -12.54 19.59
N THR A 464 -27.91 -13.22 20.14
CA THR A 464 -27.98 -14.66 20.46
C THR A 464 -29.18 -14.98 21.35
N TYR A 465 -29.44 -14.16 22.37
CA TYR A 465 -30.57 -14.37 23.27
C TYR A 465 -31.92 -14.20 22.56
N LEU A 466 -32.05 -13.27 21.62
CA LEU A 466 -33.26 -13.18 20.80
C LEU A 466 -33.47 -14.46 19.98
N LYS A 467 -32.41 -14.98 19.33
CA LYS A 467 -32.48 -16.26 18.60
C LYS A 467 -32.86 -17.43 19.51
N PHE A 468 -32.32 -17.48 20.72
CA PHE A 468 -32.74 -18.45 21.74
C PHE A 468 -34.22 -18.34 22.11
N THR A 469 -34.82 -17.15 22.14
CA THR A 469 -36.28 -17.03 22.38
C THR A 469 -37.12 -17.58 21.23
N ASN A 470 -36.62 -17.53 20.00
CA ASN A 470 -37.28 -18.11 18.83
C ASN A 470 -37.18 -19.65 18.85
N VAL A 471 -35.99 -20.18 19.14
CA VAL A 471 -35.69 -21.62 19.06
C VAL A 471 -36.12 -22.40 20.31
N PHE A 472 -36.03 -21.78 21.49
CA PHE A 472 -36.22 -22.45 22.78
C PHE A 472 -37.28 -21.74 23.64
N PRO A 473 -38.56 -22.13 23.55
CA PRO A 473 -39.63 -21.54 24.36
C PRO A 473 -39.41 -21.66 25.88
N GLU A 474 -38.72 -22.72 26.32
CA GLU A 474 -38.48 -23.04 27.74
C GLU A 474 -37.64 -21.99 28.49
N ILE A 475 -36.75 -21.27 27.78
CA ILE A 475 -35.86 -20.25 28.36
C ILE A 475 -36.33 -18.81 28.10
N LYS A 476 -37.46 -18.63 27.39
CA LYS A 476 -38.01 -17.32 26.98
C LYS A 476 -38.18 -16.37 28.17
N ASP A 477 -38.74 -16.83 29.28
CA ASP A 477 -38.96 -16.01 30.48
C ASP A 477 -37.66 -15.50 31.11
N GLN A 478 -36.59 -16.29 31.06
CA GLN A 478 -35.30 -15.91 31.62
C GLN A 478 -34.62 -14.85 30.76
N VAL A 479 -34.65 -15.03 29.43
CA VAL A 479 -34.11 -14.07 28.47
C VAL A 479 -34.87 -12.73 28.53
N ILE A 480 -36.19 -12.74 28.67
CA ILE A 480 -36.99 -11.51 28.81
C ILE A 480 -36.58 -10.70 30.05
N ARG A 481 -36.22 -11.36 31.16
CA ARG A 481 -35.71 -10.66 32.35
C ARG A 481 -34.40 -9.93 32.06
N VAL A 482 -33.52 -10.54 31.26
CA VAL A 482 -32.28 -9.90 30.80
C VAL A 482 -32.60 -8.65 29.98
N PHE A 483 -33.47 -8.73 28.96
CA PHE A 483 -33.81 -7.55 28.15
C PHE A 483 -34.42 -6.41 28.99
N LYS A 484 -35.28 -6.73 29.97
CA LYS A 484 -35.84 -5.73 30.91
C LYS A 484 -34.76 -5.03 31.73
N GLN A 485 -33.71 -5.75 32.15
CA GLN A 485 -32.60 -5.17 32.88
C GLN A 485 -31.77 -4.21 32.01
N TYR A 486 -31.51 -4.59 30.75
CA TYR A 486 -30.65 -3.81 29.85
C TYR A 486 -31.34 -2.62 29.19
N ARG A 487 -32.66 -2.47 29.32
CA ARG A 487 -33.44 -1.32 28.87
C ARG A 487 -32.96 0.03 29.45
N PHE A 488 -32.41 0.03 30.66
CA PHE A 488 -32.01 1.25 31.37
C PHE A 488 -30.50 1.50 31.37
N VAL A 489 -29.76 0.73 30.56
CA VAL A 489 -28.30 0.90 30.44
C VAL A 489 -27.99 2.15 29.61
N LEU A 490 -26.92 2.86 29.97
CA LEU A 490 -26.50 4.12 29.31
C LEU A 490 -25.86 3.90 27.93
N ASP A 491 -25.40 2.69 27.65
CA ASP A 491 -24.83 2.31 26.35
C ASP A 491 -25.96 2.22 25.30
N VAL A 492 -25.91 3.08 24.29
CA VAL A 492 -26.94 3.23 23.26
C VAL A 492 -27.13 1.94 22.47
N GLU A 493 -26.06 1.20 22.15
CA GLU A 493 -26.17 -0.03 21.35
C GLU A 493 -26.86 -1.14 22.14
N LEU A 494 -26.47 -1.31 23.41
CA LEU A 494 -27.09 -2.29 24.31
C LEU A 494 -28.54 -1.94 24.62
N GLN A 495 -28.81 -0.67 24.88
CA GLN A 495 -30.15 -0.17 25.17
C GLN A 495 -31.09 -0.37 23.98
N GLN A 496 -30.65 0.02 22.78
CA GLN A 496 -31.45 -0.10 21.56
C GLN A 496 -31.83 -1.56 21.31
N ARG A 497 -30.83 -2.47 21.29
CA ARG A 497 -31.08 -3.91 21.10
C ARG A 497 -31.99 -4.47 22.18
N ALA A 498 -31.76 -4.15 23.46
CA ALA A 498 -32.59 -4.66 24.54
C ALA A 498 -34.05 -4.17 24.45
N CYS A 499 -34.29 -2.93 24.03
CA CYS A 499 -35.63 -2.37 23.87
C CYS A 499 -36.36 -3.00 22.68
N GLU A 500 -35.70 -3.08 21.52
CA GLU A 500 -36.26 -3.68 20.31
C GLU A 500 -36.52 -5.17 20.49
N TYR A 501 -35.55 -5.92 21.02
CA TYR A 501 -35.68 -7.35 21.26
C TYR A 501 -36.75 -7.67 22.30
N LEU A 502 -36.92 -6.85 23.34
CA LEU A 502 -38.02 -6.96 24.29
C LEU A 502 -39.38 -6.73 23.61
N ALA A 503 -39.47 -5.72 22.73
CA ALA A 503 -40.70 -5.42 22.00
C ALA A 503 -41.08 -6.58 21.08
N ILE A 504 -40.12 -7.12 20.32
CA ILE A 504 -40.33 -8.28 19.43
C ILE A 504 -40.72 -9.53 20.24
N ALA A 505 -39.99 -9.84 21.32
CA ALA A 505 -40.23 -11.06 22.10
C ALA A 505 -41.54 -11.06 22.93
N THR A 506 -42.18 -9.90 23.11
CA THR A 506 -43.44 -9.75 23.88
C THR A 506 -44.66 -9.46 23.01
N MET A 507 -44.50 -9.48 21.67
CA MET A 507 -45.63 -9.35 20.76
C MET A 507 -46.60 -10.54 20.89
N PRO A 508 -47.90 -10.31 20.61
CA PRO A 508 -48.91 -11.36 20.70
C PRO A 508 -48.85 -12.41 19.57
N SER A 509 -48.19 -12.10 18.44
CA SER A 509 -47.87 -13.07 17.38
C SER A 509 -46.36 -13.27 17.30
N ASP A 510 -45.94 -14.53 17.19
CA ASP A 510 -44.54 -14.93 17.01
C ASP A 510 -44.11 -14.87 15.52
N ASP A 511 -45.00 -14.52 14.58
CA ASP A 511 -44.69 -14.50 13.14
C ASP A 511 -43.49 -13.58 12.81
N LEU A 512 -43.43 -12.40 13.43
CA LEU A 512 -42.31 -11.46 13.24
C LEU A 512 -41.02 -12.00 13.89
N LEU A 513 -41.13 -12.70 15.02
CA LEU A 513 -39.97 -13.28 15.71
C LEU A 513 -39.36 -14.39 14.85
N GLN A 514 -40.19 -15.24 14.26
CA GLN A 514 -39.75 -16.30 13.36
C GLN A 514 -39.11 -15.73 12.09
N ALA A 515 -39.76 -14.79 11.41
CA ALA A 515 -39.23 -14.17 10.20
C ALA A 515 -37.93 -13.38 10.44
N ALA A 516 -37.79 -12.70 11.58
CA ALA A 516 -36.59 -11.93 11.90
C ALA A 516 -35.40 -12.82 12.34
N CYS A 517 -35.67 -14.04 12.82
CA CYS A 517 -34.67 -14.98 13.32
C CYS A 517 -34.51 -16.22 12.43
N GLU A 518 -34.85 -16.12 11.14
CA GLU A 518 -34.52 -17.13 10.13
C GLU A 518 -33.00 -17.38 10.07
N GLU A 519 -32.62 -18.58 9.60
CA GLU A 519 -31.23 -18.96 9.45
C GLU A 519 -30.51 -18.04 8.47
N MET A 520 -29.30 -17.62 8.84
CA MET A 520 -28.51 -16.73 8.00
C MET A 520 -28.06 -17.45 6.72
N PRO A 521 -28.23 -16.83 5.53
CA PRO A 521 -27.76 -17.42 4.29
C PRO A 521 -26.23 -17.58 4.29
N PRO A 522 -25.68 -18.52 3.50
CA PRO A 522 -24.25 -18.74 3.42
C PRO A 522 -23.51 -17.49 2.94
N PHE A 523 -22.32 -17.26 3.50
CA PHE A 523 -21.51 -16.11 3.13
C PHE A 523 -20.93 -16.29 1.72
N PRO A 524 -20.87 -15.23 0.90
CA PRO A 524 -20.23 -15.30 -0.42
C PRO A 524 -18.74 -15.58 -0.28
N GLU A 525 -18.17 -16.28 -1.25
CA GLU A 525 -16.72 -16.49 -1.32
C GLU A 525 -16.00 -15.13 -1.44
N ARG A 526 -15.12 -14.86 -0.48
CA ARG A 526 -14.28 -13.65 -0.43
C ARG A 526 -12.82 -14.08 -0.35
N GLU A 527 -11.94 -13.29 -0.95
CA GLU A 527 -10.49 -13.44 -0.75
C GLU A 527 -10.15 -13.42 0.74
N SER A 528 -9.21 -14.26 1.18
CA SER A 528 -8.85 -14.38 2.60
C SER A 528 -8.28 -13.06 3.11
N ALA A 529 -9.05 -12.36 3.95
CA ALA A 529 -8.64 -11.11 4.59
C ALA A 529 -7.31 -11.27 5.37
N LEU A 530 -7.05 -12.47 5.87
CA LEU A 530 -5.83 -12.84 6.58
C LEU A 530 -4.57 -12.70 5.71
N LEU A 531 -4.65 -13.10 4.42
CA LEU A 531 -3.53 -12.98 3.48
C LEU A 531 -3.25 -11.50 3.12
N ASN A 532 -4.30 -10.72 2.91
CA ASN A 532 -4.18 -9.28 2.62
C ASN A 532 -3.49 -8.54 3.78
N ARG A 533 -3.82 -8.91 5.03
CA ARG A 533 -3.16 -8.36 6.22
C ARG A 533 -1.69 -8.78 6.33
N LEU A 534 -1.37 -10.03 6.03
CA LEU A 534 0.02 -10.51 6.01
C LEU A 534 0.86 -9.74 4.99
N HIS A 535 0.36 -9.56 3.77
CA HIS A 535 1.04 -8.80 2.72
C HIS A 535 1.25 -7.33 3.10
N LYS A 536 0.26 -6.68 3.72
CA LYS A 536 0.40 -5.30 4.23
C LYS A 536 1.52 -5.17 5.26
N LYS A 537 1.67 -6.13 6.18
CA LYS A 537 2.75 -6.13 7.18
C LYS A 537 4.14 -6.35 6.57
N ILE A 538 4.24 -7.08 5.45
CA ILE A 538 5.54 -7.38 4.80
C ILE A 538 6.00 -6.23 3.89
N GLN A 539 5.08 -5.48 3.28
CA GLN A 539 5.41 -4.38 2.35
C GLN A 539 6.08 -3.16 2.99
N ASP A 540 6.05 -3.02 4.32
CA ASP A 540 6.69 -1.92 5.06
C ASP A 540 8.24 -1.98 5.10
N THR A 541 8.89 -2.91 4.37
CA THR A 541 10.36 -2.96 4.26
C THR A 541 10.88 -2.32 2.98
N GLU A 542 11.82 -1.38 3.12
CA GLU A 542 12.38 -0.54 2.03
C GLU A 542 13.10 -1.32 0.90
N ASP A 543 13.43 -2.61 1.10
CA ASP A 543 14.09 -3.44 0.08
C ASP A 543 13.05 -4.23 -0.74
N LYS A 544 12.85 -3.84 -2.00
CA LYS A 544 12.00 -4.56 -2.97
C LYS A 544 12.63 -5.91 -3.32
N ARG A 545 12.45 -6.89 -2.43
CA ARG A 545 12.88 -8.29 -2.61
C ARG A 545 12.34 -8.83 -3.95
N THR A 546 13.14 -9.68 -4.59
CA THR A 546 12.75 -10.44 -5.79
C THR A 546 11.71 -11.51 -5.50
N TRP A 547 11.48 -11.81 -4.21
CA TRP A 547 10.60 -12.86 -3.72
C TRP A 547 9.88 -12.43 -2.43
N GLN A 548 8.78 -13.12 -2.11
CA GLN A 548 7.93 -12.92 -0.94
C GLN A 548 7.83 -14.20 -0.11
N ILE A 549 7.62 -14.03 1.19
CA ILE A 549 7.43 -15.12 2.15
C ILE A 549 5.99 -15.66 1.97
N GLY A 550 5.83 -16.98 1.80
CA GLY A 550 4.53 -17.59 1.45
C GLY A 550 4.59 -18.76 0.46
N GLY A 551 5.80 -19.19 0.11
CA GLY A 551 6.01 -20.34 -0.79
C GLY A 551 5.86 -19.99 -2.27
N LYS A 552 5.84 -21.04 -3.11
CA LYS A 552 5.83 -20.93 -4.58
C LYS A 552 4.60 -20.22 -5.14
N ASP A 553 3.41 -20.53 -4.63
CA ASP A 553 2.16 -19.99 -5.16
C ASP A 553 2.07 -18.47 -4.95
N ALA A 554 2.45 -18.00 -3.75
CA ALA A 554 2.51 -16.58 -3.43
C ALA A 554 3.49 -15.82 -4.35
N ASN A 555 4.65 -16.42 -4.66
CA ASN A 555 5.62 -15.82 -5.57
C ASN A 555 5.12 -15.80 -7.03
N LYS A 556 4.42 -16.84 -7.49
CA LYS A 556 3.81 -16.87 -8.83
C LYS A 556 2.74 -15.79 -8.98
N GLU A 557 1.87 -15.64 -7.98
CA GLU A 557 0.84 -14.60 -7.95
C GLU A 557 1.46 -13.20 -7.96
N ALA A 558 2.47 -12.95 -7.12
CA ALA A 558 3.19 -11.68 -7.08
C ALA A 558 3.89 -11.36 -8.41
N MET A 559 4.48 -12.36 -9.08
CA MET A 559 5.08 -12.18 -10.41
C MET A 559 4.03 -11.92 -11.49
N ALA A 560 2.87 -12.57 -11.44
CA ALA A 560 1.76 -12.35 -12.37
C ALA A 560 1.19 -10.93 -12.24
N LEU A 561 1.00 -10.45 -11.00
CA LEU A 561 0.59 -9.07 -10.69
C LEU A 561 1.60 -8.06 -11.25
N LYS A 562 2.90 -8.24 -10.97
CA LYS A 562 3.96 -7.36 -11.51
C LYS A 562 4.00 -7.36 -13.04
N LYS A 563 3.76 -8.52 -13.68
CA LYS A 563 3.74 -8.63 -15.16
C LYS A 563 2.49 -7.98 -15.76
N ALA A 564 1.35 -8.06 -15.08
CA ALA A 564 0.11 -7.39 -15.48
C ALA A 564 0.24 -5.86 -15.39
N ASP A 565 0.85 -5.36 -14.31
CA ASP A 565 1.14 -3.92 -14.16
C ASP A 565 2.11 -3.43 -15.24
N ARG A 566 3.19 -4.17 -15.52
CA ARG A 566 4.14 -3.81 -16.60
C ARG A 566 3.51 -3.81 -17.99
N ARG A 567 2.63 -4.78 -18.29
CA ARG A 567 1.91 -4.82 -19.58
C ARG A 567 0.95 -3.65 -19.72
N ARG A 568 0.26 -3.23 -18.65
CA ARG A 568 -0.59 -2.03 -18.66
C ARG A 568 0.22 -0.77 -18.94
N SER A 569 1.35 -0.57 -18.26
CA SER A 569 2.24 0.58 -18.50
C SER A 569 2.88 0.61 -19.90
N ALA A 570 3.07 -0.55 -20.55
CA ALA A 570 3.60 -0.63 -21.91
C ALA A 570 2.55 -0.35 -23.00
N VAL A 571 1.28 -0.68 -22.74
CA VAL A 571 0.16 -0.42 -23.67
C VAL A 571 -0.25 1.06 -23.64
N GLU A 572 -0.24 1.69 -22.47
CA GLU A 572 -0.50 3.14 -22.34
C GLU A 572 0.55 3.99 -23.10
N ARG A 573 1.83 3.60 -23.05
CA ARG A 573 2.93 4.33 -23.72
C ARG A 573 3.01 4.13 -25.24
N SER A 574 2.45 3.05 -25.78
CA SER A 574 2.44 2.85 -27.24
C SER A 574 1.38 3.69 -27.95
N GLN A 575 0.35 4.15 -27.23
CA GLN A 575 -0.65 5.09 -27.76
C GLN A 575 -0.14 6.54 -27.80
N GLU A 576 0.74 6.95 -26.88
CA GLU A 576 1.33 8.30 -26.87
C GLU A 576 2.32 8.55 -28.03
N ASN A 577 3.08 7.53 -28.46
CA ASN A 577 4.07 7.68 -29.55
C ASN A 577 3.45 7.77 -30.95
N ILE A 578 2.19 7.36 -31.14
CA ILE A 578 1.48 7.45 -32.44
C ILE A 578 0.89 8.86 -32.63
N ALA A 579 0.56 9.58 -31.55
CA ALA A 579 0.03 10.94 -31.62
C ALA A 579 1.08 12.00 -32.00
N ALA A 580 2.38 11.70 -31.85
CA ALA A 580 3.47 12.66 -32.06
C ALA A 580 3.96 12.80 -33.52
N THR A 581 3.45 12.00 -34.48
CA THR A 581 3.96 11.99 -35.87
C THR A 581 3.05 12.62 -36.93
N THR A 582 1.91 13.22 -36.56
CA THR A 582 0.99 13.84 -37.51
C THR A 582 0.39 15.15 -37.00
N SER A 583 1.14 16.25 -37.07
CA SER A 583 0.55 17.59 -37.06
C SER A 583 1.50 18.63 -37.68
N SER A 584 1.50 18.69 -39.02
CA SER A 584 1.86 19.93 -39.72
C SER A 584 0.84 20.17 -40.82
N GLN A 585 -0.10 21.09 -40.56
CA GLN A 585 -0.76 22.00 -41.51
C GLN A 585 -2.01 22.62 -40.86
N HIS A 586 -1.94 23.92 -40.60
CA HIS A 586 -3.13 24.76 -40.41
C HIS A 586 -3.76 25.09 -41.77
N PRO A 587 -5.07 25.42 -41.79
CA PRO A 587 -5.44 26.69 -42.42
C PRO A 587 -6.42 27.53 -41.60
N ALA A 588 -6.33 28.83 -41.86
CA ALA A 588 -6.99 29.95 -41.21
C ALA A 588 -8.48 30.10 -41.56
N ARG A 589 -9.24 30.83 -40.71
CA ARG A 589 -10.54 31.40 -41.04
C ARG A 589 -10.60 32.88 -40.64
N SER A 590 -11.11 33.68 -41.57
CA SER A 590 -11.30 35.13 -41.54
C SER A 590 -12.63 35.54 -40.91
N GLU A 591 -12.63 36.65 -40.18
CA GLU A 591 -13.81 37.43 -39.76
C GLU A 591 -14.29 38.34 -40.91
N VAL A 592 -15.62 38.49 -41.08
CA VAL A 592 -16.32 39.79 -41.13
C VAL A 592 -17.85 39.59 -41.00
N ASP A 593 -18.45 40.36 -40.08
CA ASP A 593 -19.76 41.05 -40.10
C ASP A 593 -21.07 40.26 -40.35
N GLU A 594 -22.23 40.56 -39.77
CA GLU A 594 -22.80 41.76 -39.13
C GLU A 594 -24.05 41.29 -38.33
N LEU A 595 -24.25 41.70 -37.08
CA LEU A 595 -25.13 42.81 -36.67
C LEU A 595 -26.63 42.64 -37.01
N LEU A 596 -27.44 42.32 -35.99
CA LEU A 596 -28.81 42.84 -35.78
C LEU A 596 -29.31 42.40 -34.40
N GLY A 597 -29.46 43.37 -33.49
CA GLY A 597 -29.98 43.14 -32.15
C GLY A 597 -31.51 43.22 -32.09
N LEU A 598 -32.11 42.36 -31.27
CA LEU A 598 -33.41 42.56 -30.61
C LEU A 598 -33.41 41.72 -29.32
N ALA A 599 -33.63 42.40 -28.20
CA ALA A 599 -33.70 41.81 -26.88
C ALA A 599 -35.00 41.01 -26.68
N THR A 600 -34.84 39.77 -26.21
CA THR A 600 -35.81 39.06 -25.37
C THR A 600 -34.98 38.14 -24.49
N GLU A 601 -34.94 38.38 -23.18
CA GLU A 601 -34.32 37.48 -22.21
C GLU A 601 -34.97 36.08 -22.31
N PRO A 602 -34.21 35.02 -22.64
CA PRO A 602 -34.61 33.66 -22.33
C PRO A 602 -34.03 33.31 -20.97
N ILE A 603 -34.88 32.80 -20.08
CA ILE A 603 -34.52 32.14 -18.82
C ILE A 603 -33.23 31.33 -19.02
N SER A 604 -32.13 31.76 -18.40
CA SER A 604 -30.81 31.17 -18.62
C SER A 604 -30.80 29.73 -18.13
N GLN A 605 -30.54 28.79 -19.03
CA GLN A 605 -30.06 27.47 -18.62
C GLN A 605 -28.78 27.67 -17.80
N PRO A 606 -28.61 26.99 -16.65
CA PRO A 606 -27.40 27.10 -15.85
C PRO A 606 -26.18 26.68 -16.69
N SER A 607 -25.10 27.45 -16.62
CA SER A 607 -23.86 27.12 -17.33
C SER A 607 -23.33 25.75 -16.87
N PRO A 608 -22.63 24.98 -17.73
CA PRO A 608 -22.04 23.69 -17.34
C PRO A 608 -21.14 23.75 -16.10
N GLU A 609 -20.51 24.90 -15.87
CA GLU A 609 -19.66 25.17 -14.70
C GLU A 609 -20.44 25.26 -13.39
N HIS A 610 -21.69 25.76 -13.43
CA HIS A 610 -22.56 25.83 -12.25
C HIS A 610 -22.88 24.41 -11.73
N ASN A 611 -23.27 23.51 -12.63
CA ASN A 611 -23.60 22.13 -12.29
C ASN A 611 -22.38 21.36 -11.75
N TYR A 612 -21.20 21.62 -12.32
CA TYR A 612 -19.95 21.06 -11.83
C TYR A 612 -19.68 21.47 -10.37
N ASN A 613 -19.72 22.78 -10.07
CA ASN A 613 -19.47 23.29 -8.73
C ASN A 613 -20.46 22.75 -7.70
N LYS A 614 -21.72 22.55 -8.10
CA LYS A 614 -22.72 21.91 -7.25
C LYS A 614 -22.37 20.45 -6.95
N LEU A 615 -21.94 19.67 -7.94
CA LEU A 615 -21.57 18.25 -7.78
C LEU A 615 -20.23 18.04 -7.06
N VAL A 616 -19.38 19.05 -6.98
CA VAL A 616 -18.23 19.04 -6.06
C VAL A 616 -18.69 18.95 -4.60
N LEU A 617 -19.81 19.60 -4.26
CA LEU A 617 -20.36 19.62 -2.90
C LEU A 617 -21.38 18.50 -2.66
N GLU A 618 -22.21 18.16 -3.65
CA GLU A 618 -23.27 17.16 -3.54
C GLU A 618 -22.84 15.78 -4.07
N ALA A 619 -23.50 14.71 -3.66
CA ALA A 619 -23.19 13.35 -4.09
C ALA A 619 -23.93 12.95 -5.39
N ASN A 620 -25.00 13.67 -5.75
CA ASN A 620 -25.87 13.33 -6.86
C ASN A 620 -26.49 14.56 -7.52
N GLY A 621 -26.63 14.53 -8.85
CA GLY A 621 -27.24 15.63 -9.60
C GLY A 621 -26.98 15.53 -11.10
N VAL A 622 -27.47 16.52 -11.85
CA VAL A 622 -27.23 16.65 -13.30
C VAL A 622 -25.93 17.41 -13.49
N LEU A 623 -24.98 16.83 -14.23
CA LEU A 623 -23.71 17.47 -14.55
C LEU A 623 -23.81 18.30 -15.84
N TYR A 624 -24.40 17.69 -16.87
CA TYR A 624 -24.51 18.31 -18.19
C TYR A 624 -25.88 18.00 -18.79
N GLU A 625 -26.47 18.99 -19.44
CA GLU A 625 -27.76 18.84 -20.09
C GLU A 625 -27.80 19.72 -21.33
N ASP A 626 -28.09 19.12 -22.48
CA ASP A 626 -28.38 19.83 -23.71
C ASP A 626 -29.73 19.38 -24.30
N GLN A 627 -30.01 19.74 -25.56
CA GLN A 627 -31.24 19.36 -26.25
C GLN A 627 -31.32 17.87 -26.63
N TYR A 628 -30.21 17.14 -26.53
CA TYR A 628 -30.04 15.77 -27.03
C TYR A 628 -29.83 14.75 -25.90
N ILE A 629 -28.98 15.07 -24.93
CA ILE A 629 -28.52 14.18 -23.88
C ILE A 629 -28.49 14.89 -22.52
N GLN A 630 -28.88 14.16 -21.49
CA GLN A 630 -28.72 14.56 -20.09
C GLN A 630 -27.75 13.61 -19.40
N ILE A 631 -26.73 14.15 -18.75
CA ILE A 631 -25.69 13.40 -18.06
C ILE A 631 -25.79 13.72 -16.56
N GLY A 632 -26.23 12.73 -15.80
CA GLY A 632 -26.31 12.77 -14.34
C GLY A 632 -25.18 11.98 -13.69
N ILE A 633 -24.80 12.36 -12.47
CA ILE A 633 -23.81 11.64 -11.67
C ILE A 633 -24.41 11.29 -10.32
N LYS A 634 -24.07 10.10 -9.83
CA LYS A 634 -24.21 9.69 -8.43
C LYS A 634 -22.90 9.07 -7.97
N SER A 635 -22.26 9.67 -6.98
CA SER A 635 -20.96 9.25 -6.48
C SER A 635 -20.98 9.03 -4.97
N GLU A 636 -20.32 7.97 -4.52
CA GLU A 636 -20.13 7.65 -3.10
C GLU A 636 -18.64 7.39 -2.86
N TYR A 637 -18.07 8.02 -1.82
CA TYR A 637 -16.65 7.92 -1.50
C TYR A 637 -16.46 7.46 -0.05
N HIS A 638 -15.47 6.60 0.17
CA HIS A 638 -15.10 6.06 1.46
C HIS A 638 -13.57 5.97 1.55
N ASN A 639 -12.95 6.88 2.31
CA ASN A 639 -11.49 7.05 2.39
C ASN A 639 -10.86 7.25 1.00
N ASN A 640 -9.96 6.37 0.57
CA ASN A 640 -9.26 6.44 -0.72
C ASN A 640 -10.03 5.80 -1.89
N LEU A 641 -11.20 5.21 -1.65
CA LEU A 641 -11.99 4.52 -2.67
C LEU A 641 -13.32 5.25 -2.90
N GLY A 642 -13.74 5.34 -4.16
CA GLY A 642 -15.03 5.87 -4.56
C GLY A 642 -15.70 5.02 -5.63
N ARG A 643 -17.03 5.07 -5.68
CA ARG A 643 -17.84 4.48 -6.74
C ARG A 643 -18.68 5.59 -7.36
N MET A 644 -18.59 5.71 -8.68
CA MET A 644 -19.29 6.74 -9.45
C MET A 644 -20.16 6.08 -10.53
N ALA A 645 -21.47 6.31 -10.44
CA ALA A 645 -22.44 5.96 -11.47
C ALA A 645 -22.77 7.20 -12.30
N ILE A 646 -22.64 7.09 -13.61
CA ILE A 646 -22.93 8.14 -14.58
C ILE A 646 -24.15 7.71 -15.38
N PHE A 647 -25.17 8.54 -15.43
CA PHE A 647 -26.43 8.27 -16.09
C PHE A 647 -26.54 9.11 -17.35
N PHE A 648 -26.80 8.47 -18.49
CA PHE A 648 -26.99 9.12 -19.78
C PHE A 648 -28.44 8.94 -20.20
N GLY A 649 -29.20 10.03 -20.21
CA GLY A 649 -30.59 10.08 -20.64
C GLY A 649 -30.72 10.67 -22.04
N ASN A 650 -31.42 9.98 -22.94
CA ASN A 650 -31.70 10.50 -24.27
C ASN A 650 -32.95 11.39 -24.25
N LYS A 651 -32.76 12.70 -24.48
CA LYS A 651 -33.85 13.70 -24.58
C LYS A 651 -34.32 13.92 -26.01
N SER A 652 -33.61 13.40 -27.01
CA SER A 652 -33.97 13.54 -28.42
C SER A 652 -35.09 12.58 -28.84
N THR A 653 -35.76 12.90 -29.94
CA THR A 653 -36.80 12.04 -30.56
C THR A 653 -36.22 10.86 -31.34
N SER A 654 -34.89 10.81 -31.50
CA SER A 654 -34.17 9.81 -32.30
C SER A 654 -33.27 8.96 -31.39
N THR A 655 -32.98 7.72 -31.77
CA THR A 655 -32.06 6.87 -31.00
C THR A 655 -30.63 7.42 -31.08
N ILE A 656 -29.97 7.58 -29.93
CA ILE A 656 -28.53 7.88 -29.89
C ILE A 656 -27.79 6.59 -30.27
N THR A 657 -26.90 6.66 -31.25
CA THR A 657 -26.08 5.53 -31.73
C THR A 657 -24.59 5.82 -31.57
N ASN A 658 -23.76 4.77 -31.52
CA ASN A 658 -22.30 4.86 -31.35
C ASN A 658 -21.86 5.65 -30.12
N LEU A 659 -22.61 5.55 -29.00
CA LEU A 659 -22.20 6.17 -27.74
C LEU A 659 -20.93 5.49 -27.23
N ASN A 660 -19.86 6.26 -27.10
CA ASN A 660 -18.59 5.85 -26.54
C ASN A 660 -18.10 6.90 -25.54
N THR A 661 -17.63 6.45 -24.39
CA THR A 661 -17.21 7.28 -23.26
C THR A 661 -15.82 6.87 -22.84
N ASN A 662 -14.89 7.83 -22.76
CA ASN A 662 -13.55 7.58 -22.27
C ASN A 662 -13.24 8.53 -21.11
N LEU A 663 -13.13 7.96 -19.91
CA LEU A 663 -12.68 8.67 -18.71
C LEU A 663 -11.17 8.50 -18.59
N GLN A 664 -10.41 9.57 -18.80
CA GLN A 664 -8.96 9.52 -18.63
C GLN A 664 -8.62 9.48 -17.13
N SER A 665 -7.72 8.57 -16.73
CA SER A 665 -7.19 8.57 -15.37
C SER A 665 -6.25 9.77 -15.20
N GLY A 666 -6.60 10.67 -14.29
CA GLY A 666 -5.81 11.88 -14.00
C GLY A 666 -4.63 11.61 -13.06
N GLU A 667 -3.75 12.61 -12.91
CA GLU A 667 -2.65 12.53 -11.95
C GLU A 667 -3.20 12.34 -10.52
N GLY A 668 -2.77 11.26 -9.85
CA GLY A 668 -3.21 10.90 -8.50
C GLY A 668 -4.50 10.07 -8.41
N VAL A 669 -5.25 9.87 -9.50
CA VAL A 669 -6.52 9.12 -9.51
C VAL A 669 -6.55 8.03 -10.58
N LYS A 670 -6.89 6.81 -10.17
CA LYS A 670 -7.14 5.71 -11.09
C LYS A 670 -8.64 5.44 -11.20
N THR A 671 -9.14 5.40 -12.42
CA THR A 671 -10.55 5.10 -12.70
C THR A 671 -10.69 3.76 -13.42
N THR A 672 -11.39 2.80 -12.81
CA THR A 672 -11.63 1.47 -13.39
C THR A 672 -13.10 1.34 -13.80
N LEU A 673 -13.36 1.08 -15.08
CA LEU A 673 -14.70 0.84 -15.59
C LEU A 673 -15.21 -0.54 -15.12
N ILE A 674 -16.36 -0.58 -14.46
CA ILE A 674 -17.00 -1.80 -13.93
C ILE A 674 -18.16 -2.21 -14.83
N GLN A 675 -19.00 -1.25 -15.20
CA GLN A 675 -20.18 -1.47 -16.04
C GLN A 675 -20.09 -0.54 -17.25
N PRO A 676 -19.86 -1.07 -18.46
CA PRO A 676 -19.88 -0.27 -19.68
C PRO A 676 -21.30 0.18 -20.01
N ILE A 677 -21.40 1.29 -20.76
CA ILE A 677 -22.67 1.77 -21.29
C ILE A 677 -23.01 1.09 -22.61
N ALA A 678 -24.31 0.92 -22.91
CA ALA A 678 -24.75 0.44 -24.21
C ALA A 678 -24.45 1.49 -25.30
N SER A 679 -24.03 1.02 -26.47
CA SER A 679 -23.71 1.88 -27.63
C SER A 679 -24.92 2.55 -28.25
N THR A 680 -26.14 2.16 -27.85
CA THR A 680 -27.39 2.77 -28.30
C THR A 680 -28.32 3.06 -27.13
N ILE A 681 -28.92 4.27 -27.12
CA ILE A 681 -29.90 4.70 -26.09
C ILE A 681 -31.20 5.12 -26.80
N PRO A 682 -32.30 4.37 -26.65
CA PRO A 682 -33.60 4.74 -27.21
C PRO A 682 -34.13 6.09 -26.71
N PRO A 683 -35.02 6.77 -27.46
CA PRO A 683 -35.66 8.01 -27.03
C PRO A 683 -36.34 7.88 -25.65
N ALA A 684 -36.24 8.91 -24.82
CA ALA A 684 -36.83 8.98 -23.48
C ALA A 684 -36.42 7.85 -22.52
N THR A 685 -35.27 7.21 -22.75
CA THR A 685 -34.68 6.21 -21.84
C THR A 685 -33.36 6.69 -21.26
N GLN A 686 -32.98 6.13 -20.12
CA GLN A 686 -31.74 6.45 -19.40
C GLN A 686 -30.99 5.18 -19.05
N TYR A 687 -29.71 5.12 -19.43
CA TYR A 687 -28.80 4.03 -19.06
C TYR A 687 -27.67 4.54 -18.19
N ASN A 688 -27.06 3.65 -17.41
CA ASN A 688 -25.98 3.97 -16.51
C ASN A 688 -24.67 3.27 -16.87
N GLN A 689 -23.58 3.92 -16.48
CA GLN A 689 -22.22 3.45 -16.55
C GLN A 689 -21.60 3.54 -15.15
N MET A 690 -20.79 2.56 -14.74
CA MET A 690 -20.20 2.56 -13.40
C MET A 690 -18.67 2.51 -13.45
N TYR A 691 -18.05 3.40 -12.69
CA TYR A 691 -16.61 3.47 -12.45
C TYR A 691 -16.29 3.28 -10.97
N ASN A 692 -15.22 2.53 -10.67
CA ASN A 692 -14.51 2.62 -9.40
C ASN A 692 -13.41 3.68 -9.54
N VAL A 693 -13.28 4.54 -8.55
CA VAL A 693 -12.31 5.63 -8.49
C VAL A 693 -11.41 5.37 -7.28
N GLU A 694 -10.11 5.25 -7.49
CA GLU A 694 -9.13 5.05 -6.41
C GLU A 694 -8.15 6.24 -6.39
N CYS A 695 -8.01 6.87 -5.21
CA CYS A 695 -7.04 7.93 -4.97
C CYS A 695 -5.70 7.30 -4.57
N HIS A 696 -4.74 7.29 -5.50
CA HIS A 696 -3.39 6.82 -5.22
C HIS A 696 -2.50 7.94 -4.71
N ASP A 697 -2.67 9.17 -5.19
CA ASP A 697 -1.90 10.36 -4.82
C ASP A 697 -2.77 11.62 -4.86
N VAL A 698 -2.22 12.80 -4.62
CA VAL A 698 -2.96 14.07 -4.63
C VAL A 698 -3.55 14.34 -6.02
N VAL A 699 -4.86 14.59 -6.08
CA VAL A 699 -5.58 14.90 -7.33
C VAL A 699 -5.23 16.31 -7.80
N GLY A 700 -4.17 16.43 -8.60
CA GLY A 700 -3.62 17.73 -9.00
C GLY A 700 -4.25 18.36 -10.25
N HIS A 701 -4.89 17.56 -11.11
CA HIS A 701 -5.44 18.00 -12.41
C HIS A 701 -6.90 17.62 -12.56
N GLU A 702 -7.64 18.41 -13.35
CA GLU A 702 -9.05 18.17 -13.65
C GLU A 702 -9.21 16.85 -14.44
N VAL A 703 -10.13 15.99 -13.99
CA VAL A 703 -10.43 14.73 -14.68
C VAL A 703 -11.48 15.00 -15.76
N ILE A 704 -11.15 14.73 -17.03
CA ILE A 704 -12.05 14.97 -18.17
C ILE A 704 -12.55 13.63 -18.74
N MET A 705 -13.85 13.57 -18.99
CA MET A 705 -14.51 12.50 -19.75
C MET A 705 -14.78 12.97 -21.17
N LEU A 706 -14.31 12.21 -22.15
CA LEU A 706 -14.68 12.36 -23.55
C LEU A 706 -15.94 11.53 -23.83
N VAL A 707 -17.00 12.16 -24.33
CA VAL A 707 -18.26 11.49 -24.70
C VAL A 707 -18.52 11.72 -26.18
N ASN A 708 -18.48 10.64 -26.96
CA ASN A 708 -18.73 10.66 -28.39
C ASN A 708 -20.03 9.91 -28.69
N TYR A 709 -20.93 10.53 -29.44
CA TYR A 709 -22.18 9.89 -29.84
C TYR A 709 -22.68 10.43 -31.18
N SER A 710 -23.63 9.72 -31.80
CA SER A 710 -24.24 10.14 -33.06
C SER A 710 -25.75 10.14 -32.94
N ILE A 711 -26.38 11.18 -33.50
CA ILE A 711 -27.84 11.26 -33.65
C ILE A 711 -28.10 11.34 -35.16
N GLY A 712 -28.65 10.26 -35.72
CA GLY A 712 -28.76 10.11 -37.17
C GLY A 712 -27.37 10.03 -37.84
N SER A 713 -27.08 10.92 -38.80
CA SER A 713 -25.81 10.96 -39.55
C SER A 713 -24.79 11.97 -39.00
N GLN A 714 -25.05 12.65 -37.89
CA GLN A 714 -24.15 13.66 -37.32
C GLN A 714 -23.41 13.11 -36.08
N PRO A 715 -22.07 13.07 -36.08
CA PRO A 715 -21.28 12.77 -34.89
C PRO A 715 -21.13 14.02 -34.00
N ILE A 716 -21.24 13.83 -32.69
CA ILE A 716 -21.10 14.85 -31.64
C ILE A 716 -20.06 14.37 -30.64
N GLU A 717 -19.15 15.27 -30.24
CA GLU A 717 -18.06 15.03 -29.28
C GLU A 717 -18.16 16.06 -28.15
N LEU A 718 -18.20 15.58 -26.90
CA LEU A 718 -18.32 16.40 -25.69
C LEU A 718 -17.13 16.12 -24.75
N ASN A 719 -16.51 17.19 -24.25
CA ASN A 719 -15.50 17.14 -23.19
C ASN A 719 -16.12 17.60 -21.87
N ILE A 720 -16.26 16.68 -20.93
CA ILE A 720 -16.99 16.92 -19.69
C ILE A 720 -16.04 16.80 -18.50
N LYS A 721 -15.93 17.86 -17.70
CA LYS A 721 -15.16 17.85 -16.45
C LYS A 721 -15.89 17.04 -15.39
N MET A 722 -15.20 16.09 -14.77
CA MET A 722 -15.77 15.17 -13.79
C MET A 722 -15.49 15.67 -12.36
N PRO A 723 -16.48 15.66 -11.45
CA PRO A 723 -16.37 16.22 -10.09
C PRO A 723 -15.59 15.29 -9.14
N ILE A 724 -14.43 14.80 -9.59
CA ILE A 724 -13.52 13.97 -8.81
C ILE A 724 -12.45 14.89 -8.22
N VAL A 725 -12.65 15.29 -6.97
CA VAL A 725 -11.83 16.32 -6.30
C VAL A 725 -11.27 15.80 -4.96
N PRO A 726 -10.15 16.36 -4.45
CA PRO A 726 -9.52 15.89 -3.21
C PRO A 726 -10.45 15.82 -2.00
N SER A 727 -11.35 16.80 -1.83
CA SER A 727 -12.30 16.83 -0.71
C SER A 727 -13.23 15.62 -0.64
N LYS A 728 -13.50 14.93 -1.76
CA LYS A 728 -14.33 13.71 -1.78
C LYS A 728 -13.64 12.53 -1.10
N PHE A 729 -12.30 12.54 -1.00
CA PHE A 729 -11.50 11.50 -0.33
C PHE A 729 -11.14 11.84 1.12
N VAL A 730 -11.75 12.90 1.67
CA VAL A 730 -11.60 13.29 3.08
C VAL A 730 -12.70 12.63 3.90
N SER A 731 -12.31 11.98 4.99
CA SER A 731 -13.22 11.46 6.01
C SER A 731 -13.24 12.41 7.21
N ALA A 732 -14.42 12.90 7.59
CA ALA A 732 -14.61 13.80 8.72
C ALA A 732 -14.16 13.16 10.05
N VAL A 733 -13.49 13.93 10.93
CA VAL A 733 -13.01 13.43 12.23
C VAL A 733 -13.30 14.44 13.34
N GLU A 734 -13.84 13.97 14.45
CA GLU A 734 -14.04 14.77 15.66
C GLU A 734 -12.75 14.82 16.50
N LEU A 735 -12.42 16.01 17.00
CA LEU A 735 -11.26 16.24 17.88
C LEU A 735 -11.65 17.17 19.02
N SER A 736 -11.07 16.95 20.21
CA SER A 736 -11.18 17.90 21.31
C SER A 736 -10.36 19.17 21.04
N SER A 737 -10.65 20.27 21.73
CA SER A 737 -9.90 21.53 21.58
C SER A 737 -8.42 21.36 21.93
N THR A 738 -8.09 20.57 22.94
CA THR A 738 -6.71 20.26 23.34
C THR A 738 -5.98 19.46 22.26
N ASP A 739 -6.66 18.48 21.65
CA ASP A 739 -6.06 17.64 20.61
C ASP A 739 -5.88 18.41 19.30
N PHE A 740 -6.85 19.27 18.94
CA PHE A 740 -6.76 20.11 17.76
C PHE A 740 -5.54 21.02 17.84
N PHE A 741 -5.39 21.81 18.91
CA PHE A 741 -4.24 22.72 19.03
C PHE A 741 -2.91 21.99 19.26
N GLY A 742 -2.93 20.82 19.90
CA GLY A 742 -1.77 19.94 20.00
C GLY A 742 -1.25 19.53 18.61
N ARG A 743 -2.14 19.01 17.76
CA ARG A 743 -1.82 18.61 16.38
C ARG A 743 -1.52 19.81 15.49
N TRP A 744 -2.24 20.91 15.65
CA TRP A 744 -2.03 22.17 14.91
C TRP A 744 -0.61 22.71 15.12
N LYS A 745 -0.12 22.69 16.38
CA LYS A 745 1.25 23.08 16.71
C LYS A 745 2.28 22.07 16.21
N GLN A 746 1.97 20.78 16.25
CA GLN A 746 2.84 19.71 15.78
C GLN A 746 3.07 19.74 14.27
N ILE A 747 2.04 20.07 13.47
CA ILE A 747 2.17 20.20 12.01
C ILE A 747 3.10 21.38 11.66
N GLY A 748 3.10 22.45 12.46
CA GLY A 748 3.95 23.62 12.25
C GLY A 748 3.41 24.56 11.18
N GLY A 749 4.29 25.37 10.59
CA GLY A 749 3.97 26.34 9.54
C GLY A 749 4.30 25.83 8.12
N ALA A 750 4.55 26.76 7.19
CA ALA A 750 4.98 26.45 5.82
C ALA A 750 6.22 25.52 5.82
N PRO A 751 6.29 24.50 4.93
CA PRO A 751 5.46 24.23 3.74
C PRO A 751 4.15 23.44 3.99
N ARG A 752 3.83 23.08 5.24
CA ARG A 752 2.63 22.29 5.61
C ARG A 752 1.44 23.13 6.04
N GLU A 753 1.47 24.41 5.69
CA GLU A 753 0.42 25.38 5.92
C GLU A 753 0.16 26.15 4.62
N SER A 754 -1.10 26.17 4.19
CA SER A 754 -1.59 27.07 3.16
C SER A 754 -2.52 28.10 3.81
N GLN A 755 -2.25 29.37 3.54
CA GLN A 755 -3.03 30.48 4.07
C GLN A 755 -3.53 31.35 2.92
N TYR A 756 -4.83 31.58 2.90
CA TYR A 756 -5.50 32.43 1.91
C TYR A 756 -6.29 33.52 2.62
N ILE A 757 -6.17 34.74 2.10
CA ILE A 757 -6.93 35.89 2.57
C ILE A 757 -7.73 36.42 1.39
N GLY A 758 -9.04 36.54 1.57
CA GLY A 758 -9.97 36.92 0.50
C GLY A 758 -11.15 37.75 1.02
N LYS A 759 -11.94 38.29 0.09
CA LYS A 759 -13.17 39.01 0.40
C LYS A 759 -14.34 38.03 0.47
N LEU A 760 -15.12 38.12 1.53
CA LEU A 760 -16.29 37.29 1.76
C LEU A 760 -17.45 37.79 0.89
N ARG A 761 -17.98 36.96 -0.02
CA ARG A 761 -19.14 37.33 -0.86
C ARG A 761 -20.47 37.31 -0.12
N SER A 762 -20.58 36.48 0.92
CA SER A 762 -21.79 36.31 1.74
C SER A 762 -21.42 36.27 3.21
N ALA A 763 -21.98 37.18 4.01
CA ALA A 763 -21.72 37.30 5.46
C ALA A 763 -22.47 36.27 6.34
N ASP A 764 -23.11 35.28 5.72
CA ASP A 764 -23.85 34.25 6.43
C ASP A 764 -22.94 33.11 6.93
N VAL A 765 -22.74 33.08 8.25
CA VAL A 765 -21.95 32.05 8.95
C VAL A 765 -22.58 30.66 8.82
N GLY A 766 -23.92 30.56 8.76
CA GLY A 766 -24.62 29.28 8.62
C GLY A 766 -24.26 28.58 7.31
N ARG A 767 -24.27 29.34 6.22
CA ARG A 767 -23.87 28.86 4.90
C ARG A 767 -22.41 28.41 4.82
N MET A 768 -21.50 29.11 5.51
CA MET A 768 -20.09 28.71 5.57
C MET A 768 -19.90 27.41 6.37
N ARG A 769 -20.72 27.18 7.40
CA ARG A 769 -20.74 25.91 8.13
C ARG A 769 -21.20 24.75 7.23
N ASP A 770 -22.25 24.95 6.45
CA ASP A 770 -22.73 23.93 5.52
C ASP A 770 -21.71 23.61 4.42
N LEU A 771 -20.97 24.63 3.94
CA LEU A 771 -19.88 24.44 2.98
C LEU A 771 -18.75 23.56 3.55
N VAL A 772 -18.31 23.83 4.78
CA VAL A 772 -17.24 23.02 5.43
C VAL A 772 -17.68 21.56 5.59
N LYS A 773 -18.96 21.33 5.95
CA LYS A 773 -19.53 19.98 6.02
C LYS A 773 -19.59 19.31 4.64
N ALA A 774 -19.98 20.05 3.60
CA ALA A 774 -20.05 19.54 2.23
C ALA A 774 -18.66 19.18 1.65
N LEU A 775 -17.59 19.77 2.16
CA LEU A 775 -16.20 19.37 1.87
C LEU A 775 -15.70 18.19 2.73
N ASN A 776 -16.60 17.51 3.46
CA ASN A 776 -16.34 16.36 4.33
C ASN A 776 -15.43 16.63 5.54
N PHE A 777 -15.42 17.87 6.06
CA PHE A 777 -14.76 18.18 7.33
C PHE A 777 -15.78 18.18 8.48
N SER A 778 -15.37 17.63 9.63
CA SER A 778 -16.15 17.77 10.86
C SER A 778 -15.93 19.16 11.44
N LEU A 779 -17.01 19.88 11.73
CA LEU A 779 -16.95 21.17 12.42
C LEU A 779 -16.78 20.97 13.92
N LEU A 780 -15.74 21.59 14.48
CA LEU A 780 -15.42 21.50 15.90
C LEU A 780 -15.88 22.77 16.62
N ASP A 781 -17.04 22.68 17.27
CA ASP A 781 -17.61 23.81 18.03
C ASP A 781 -16.86 24.06 19.34
N GLY A 782 -16.64 25.34 19.68
CA GLY A 782 -16.02 25.74 20.94
C GLY A 782 -14.49 25.58 21.01
N VAL A 783 -13.82 25.29 19.89
CA VAL A 783 -12.35 25.21 19.83
C VAL A 783 -11.71 26.60 19.74
N ASP A 784 -12.27 27.49 18.92
CA ASP A 784 -11.79 28.87 18.81
C ASP A 784 -12.48 29.78 19.86
N PRO A 785 -11.75 30.71 20.52
CA PRO A 785 -12.37 31.67 21.44
C PRO A 785 -13.39 32.58 20.77
N ASN A 786 -13.28 32.82 19.46
CA ASN A 786 -14.26 33.61 18.70
C ASN A 786 -15.29 32.67 18.05
N PRO A 787 -16.60 32.77 18.41
CA PRO A 787 -17.64 31.88 17.88
C PRO A 787 -17.89 32.06 16.36
N ASN A 788 -17.42 33.15 15.77
CA ASN A 788 -17.53 33.39 14.32
C ASN A 788 -16.46 32.63 13.50
N ASN A 789 -15.40 32.14 14.14
CA ASN A 789 -14.36 31.38 13.47
C ASN A 789 -14.76 29.90 13.39
N LEU A 790 -14.61 29.31 12.21
CA LEU A 790 -14.93 27.91 11.97
C LEU A 790 -13.66 27.07 12.02
N VAL A 791 -13.69 26.01 12.81
CA VAL A 791 -12.59 25.04 12.93
C VAL A 791 -13.08 23.70 12.41
N GLY A 792 -12.28 23.07 11.55
CA GLY A 792 -12.62 21.83 10.89
C GLY A 792 -11.50 20.80 10.98
N ALA A 793 -11.84 19.52 11.06
CA ALA A 793 -10.89 18.43 10.99
C ALA A 793 -11.36 17.28 10.09
N GLY A 794 -10.41 16.68 9.38
CA GLY A 794 -10.64 15.53 8.51
C GLY A 794 -9.37 14.72 8.28
N ILE A 795 -9.51 13.55 7.67
CA ILE A 795 -8.40 12.68 7.25
C ILE A 795 -8.55 12.41 5.76
N PHE A 796 -7.58 12.87 4.97
CA PHE A 796 -7.47 12.53 3.55
C PHE A 796 -6.85 11.13 3.42
N GLY A 797 -7.51 10.26 2.65
CA GLY A 797 -7.03 8.90 2.38
C GLY A 797 -6.39 8.77 1.01
N SER A 798 -5.15 8.30 0.95
CA SER A 798 -4.45 7.95 -0.30
C SER A 798 -3.76 6.57 -0.16
N THR A 799 -3.72 5.82 -1.26
CA THR A 799 -3.05 4.50 -1.31
C THR A 799 -1.52 4.62 -1.12
N ASN A 800 -0.86 5.62 -1.72
CA ASN A 800 0.59 5.79 -1.62
C ASN A 800 1.03 6.58 -0.37
N MET A 801 0.24 7.58 0.04
CA MET A 801 0.60 8.50 1.13
C MET A 801 0.01 8.08 2.49
N GLY A 802 -0.93 7.12 2.49
CA GLY A 802 -1.66 6.71 3.68
C GLY A 802 -2.68 7.74 4.15
N LYS A 803 -2.85 7.85 5.47
CA LYS A 803 -3.80 8.78 6.10
C LYS A 803 -3.13 10.11 6.40
N VAL A 804 -3.57 11.17 5.72
CA VAL A 804 -3.08 12.54 5.92
C VAL A 804 -4.07 13.31 6.78
N GLY A 805 -3.64 13.72 7.98
CA GLY A 805 -4.48 14.53 8.87
C GLY A 805 -4.60 15.96 8.35
N CYS A 806 -5.83 16.45 8.20
CA CYS A 806 -6.14 17.77 7.67
C CYS A 806 -6.87 18.60 8.73
N LEU A 807 -6.31 19.75 9.08
CA LEU A 807 -6.88 20.70 10.03
C LEU A 807 -7.13 22.03 9.32
N MET A 808 -8.34 22.56 9.45
CA MET A 808 -8.76 23.80 8.82
C MET A 808 -9.19 24.80 9.90
N ARG A 809 -8.77 26.06 9.75
CA ARG A 809 -9.27 27.19 10.53
C ARG A 809 -9.66 28.30 9.57
N LEU A 810 -10.95 28.64 9.55
CA LEU A 810 -11.51 29.71 8.74
C LEU A 810 -11.93 30.83 9.69
N GLU A 811 -11.18 31.92 9.67
CA GLU A 811 -11.45 33.09 10.48
C GLU A 811 -12.25 34.10 9.66
N LEU A 812 -13.42 34.49 10.18
CA LEU A 812 -14.35 35.37 9.50
C LEU A 812 -14.32 36.75 10.16
N ASN A 813 -13.93 37.77 9.40
CA ASN A 813 -14.05 39.17 9.81
C ASN A 813 -15.27 39.78 9.13
N LEU A 814 -16.40 39.78 9.84
CA LEU A 814 -17.68 40.25 9.32
C LEU A 814 -17.69 41.77 9.10
N ASP A 815 -16.97 42.55 9.92
CA ASP A 815 -16.93 44.01 9.83
C ASP A 815 -16.23 44.51 8.56
N GLN A 816 -15.17 43.80 8.14
CA GLN A 816 -14.40 44.12 6.94
C GLN A 816 -14.80 43.28 5.72
N GLN A 817 -15.74 42.34 5.87
CA GLN A 817 -16.09 41.33 4.87
C GLN A 817 -14.86 40.60 4.30
N MET A 818 -13.94 40.21 5.19
CA MET A 818 -12.73 39.48 4.83
C MET A 818 -12.72 38.12 5.53
N TYR A 819 -12.09 37.12 4.90
CA TYR A 819 -11.80 35.86 5.55
C TYR A 819 -10.31 35.56 5.52
N ARG A 820 -9.85 34.79 6.51
CA ARG A 820 -8.54 34.16 6.54
C ARG A 820 -8.73 32.66 6.69
N LEU A 821 -8.48 31.93 5.62
CA LEU A 821 -8.47 30.48 5.61
C LEU A 821 -7.04 30.01 5.86
N THR A 822 -6.85 29.18 6.88
CA THR A 822 -5.59 28.49 7.13
C THR A 822 -5.86 26.99 7.16
N LEU A 823 -5.23 26.26 6.25
CA LEU A 823 -5.26 24.80 6.19
C LEU A 823 -3.87 24.27 6.53
N ARG A 824 -3.81 23.32 7.46
CA ARG A 824 -2.60 22.60 7.84
C ARG A 824 -2.82 21.11 7.66
N THR A 825 -1.94 20.46 6.91
CA THR A 825 -2.02 19.00 6.78
C THR A 825 -0.67 18.35 7.03
N THR A 826 -0.66 17.06 7.34
CA THR A 826 0.60 16.33 7.59
C THR A 826 1.46 16.15 6.34
N ASN A 827 0.96 16.54 5.16
CA ASN A 827 1.67 16.44 3.87
C ASN A 827 1.59 17.75 3.06
N GLU A 828 2.67 18.12 2.39
CA GLU A 828 2.80 19.42 1.71
C GLU A 828 1.93 19.51 0.46
N SER A 829 1.93 18.46 -0.38
CA SER A 829 1.16 18.41 -1.63
C SER A 829 -0.35 18.46 -1.39
N VAL A 830 -0.84 17.78 -0.34
CA VAL A 830 -2.26 17.83 0.05
C VAL A 830 -2.64 19.23 0.56
N THR A 831 -1.71 19.90 1.24
CA THR A 831 -1.96 21.24 1.81
C THR A 831 -2.19 22.30 0.72
N GLU A 832 -1.45 22.24 -0.38
CA GLU A 832 -1.61 23.17 -1.50
C GLU A 832 -2.91 22.93 -2.25
N VAL A 833 -3.16 21.70 -2.70
CA VAL A 833 -4.32 21.38 -3.56
C VAL A 833 -5.63 21.50 -2.78
N LEU A 834 -5.70 20.94 -1.57
CA LEU A 834 -6.91 21.06 -0.75
C LEU A 834 -7.12 22.51 -0.29
N GLY A 835 -6.04 23.25 -0.03
CA GLY A 835 -6.09 24.67 0.29
C GLY A 835 -6.69 25.51 -0.84
N LEU A 836 -6.23 25.29 -2.07
CA LEU A 836 -6.77 25.95 -3.27
C LEU A 836 -8.25 25.62 -3.47
N GLN A 837 -8.63 24.35 -3.30
CA GLN A 837 -10.02 23.91 -3.43
C GLN A 837 -10.95 24.59 -2.40
N PHE A 838 -10.51 24.67 -1.13
CA PHE A 838 -11.26 25.39 -0.11
C PHE A 838 -11.39 26.88 -0.43
N LYS A 839 -10.33 27.51 -0.93
CA LYS A 839 -10.36 28.90 -1.38
C LYS A 839 -11.39 29.10 -2.50
N GLU A 840 -11.38 28.26 -3.53
CA GLU A 840 -12.34 28.33 -4.64
C GLU A 840 -13.79 28.15 -4.19
N ALA A 841 -14.02 27.21 -3.26
CA ALA A 841 -15.33 27.01 -2.66
C ALA A 841 -15.82 28.24 -1.89
N VAL A 842 -14.93 28.90 -1.13
CA VAL A 842 -15.27 30.11 -0.34
C VAL A 842 -15.41 31.35 -1.24
N ASP A 843 -14.57 31.50 -2.26
CA ASP A 843 -14.60 32.65 -3.20
C ASP A 843 -15.77 32.58 -4.19
N GLY A 844 -16.33 31.39 -4.43
CA GLY A 844 -17.61 31.16 -5.12
C GLY A 844 -17.69 31.77 -6.53
N GLN A 845 -17.05 31.14 -7.53
CA GLN A 845 -17.36 31.42 -8.93
C GLN A 845 -18.86 31.10 -9.22
N GLN A 846 -19.59 32.09 -9.73
CA GLN A 846 -21.05 32.37 -9.57
C GLN A 846 -21.97 31.81 -10.69
N PRO A 847 -23.33 31.94 -10.61
CA PRO A 847 -24.24 32.17 -9.48
C PRO A 847 -25.35 31.09 -9.38
N PHE A 848 -26.25 31.19 -8.40
CA PHE A 848 -27.46 30.33 -8.23
C PHE A 848 -28.45 30.42 -9.38
#